data_AF-A0A973CY57-F1
#
_entry.id   AF-A0A973CY57-F1
#
_cell.length_a   1.000
_cell.length_b   1.000
_cell.length_c   1.000
_cell.angle_alpha   90.00
_cell.angle_beta   90.00
_cell.angle_gamma   90.00
#
_symmetry.space_group_name_H-M   'P 1'
#
loop_
_entity.id
_entity.type
_entity.pdbx_description
1 polymer ?
#
loop_
_entity_poly.entity_id
_entity_poly.type
_entity_poly.pdbx_seq_one_letter_code
_entity_poly.pdbx_strand_id
1 'polypeptide(L)'
;MLNTGDVDTAAKIQVVVDQVNAAIATENAIGKIDAYADDQSVVPTTADYLTAGVTDVTDANRDRVNAAIAALNSGDVDTAAKIQVIVDQVNAAIATENAILVIQDYATSNGDGTKDAPVAQDFIDAGVNNATANIVKINHAIAALGANEVDTELEIQALVDAINAGEVDTDGNGIPDVIDTDDDNDGLPDSEETEAGRLNPDQDNDGICDGNLAVTDTCVAGPDANPVNPDSDNNGICDGPKALPVLANFKGCMPNVNPGADTDGDQTDDDAEPTGDTDGDGIPDYLDPASDGPGFGDSDNDGIDDQVECGPALPCRDSDKDGIYDYLDTDSDNDGISDDEEADAVADNDGDGIAEPKDTDGDGTPDYRDEDSDNDGTKDIDEMNTPHDPANPKDSDDDGIPDVIDHDDNGEEAGGGDSDNDGLTDAEECPSYPTNCPDSDGDGKPDYLDNNNDSDDDGILDGDEDPNLDSDNDPATSPRDTDADGIPDYLDDDADNDGKKDSEERDEPYDANNPRDTDHDGIPDVIDNTDGDGDGDADNDGIPDSAECGSHPCRDTDGDGIPDYTDTDSDSDGVLDEDEVGDNPAEPKDSDNDGIPDIADPVTGEEGENGGDSDGDGVADRDECTAWPNCVDTDHDGIADYLDSDSSPEDTSPKPAPEADLGTIKTGVYGVGNMPFTLVALLTLLALARRQSAKLLALPLLISSLTANAAWWDEMDLYAGAGYGQSYLSPGVGDTQYNIDDHTQDAWKLSAGWDWNDHISIEGYYSNLGSVKLNPSGEVGYRMLGGDAMLHYWARGGERVQGSIALYAKVGLNHMTNEGDGIAYETKNKGQLFAGLGAELYLPQKFSVRFEIDSYGSDASLFSLNIIKRFGFKSRIPSLPPLPIVDKNVQQQEQFVAMVQDLPVTAAGPKVIQLMPVILDTDLDGLLDDEDQCPYTPKGVTINELGCATYDGNIGDLIANVRFEVGSIALTEPSKIALNEIVDMLSTYQGVEIEVHAHSDNSGSASHNKKLSQKRAESVVRYLRNKKITADRLEPIGYGEEKPIADNATIEGRAKNRRVEFILKAR
;
A
#
# COMPACT_ATOMS: atom_id res chain seq x y z
N MET A 1 -65.74 60.67 10.22
CA MET A 1 -66.85 61.65 10.34
C MET A 1 -68.14 60.88 10.49
N LEU A 2 -69.06 61.30 11.37
CA LEU A 2 -70.33 60.60 11.62
C LEU A 2 -71.47 61.23 10.81
N ASN A 3 -72.46 60.43 10.42
CA ASN A 3 -73.67 60.92 9.77
C ASN A 3 -74.72 61.34 10.82
N THR A 4 -75.67 62.18 10.42
CA THR A 4 -76.71 62.70 11.33
C THR A 4 -77.71 61.64 11.83
N GLY A 5 -77.66 60.40 11.30
CA GLY A 5 -78.43 59.25 11.81
C GLY A 5 -77.70 58.44 12.88
N ASP A 6 -76.40 58.68 13.09
CA ASP A 6 -75.56 57.88 13.99
C ASP A 6 -75.58 58.42 15.43
N VAL A 7 -76.26 59.56 15.65
CA VAL A 7 -76.33 60.29 16.94
C VAL A 7 -77.77 60.77 17.25
N ASP A 8 -78.79 60.15 16.64
CA ASP A 8 -80.20 60.55 16.78
C ASP A 8 -80.85 60.20 18.13
N THR A 9 -80.18 59.40 18.95
CA THR A 9 -80.68 58.82 20.20
C THR A 9 -79.55 58.68 21.22
N ALA A 10 -79.87 58.85 22.50
CA ALA A 10 -78.87 58.79 23.59
C ALA A 10 -78.09 57.46 23.61
N ALA A 11 -78.73 56.34 23.24
CA ALA A 11 -78.06 55.04 23.13
C ALA A 11 -76.99 55.00 22.04
N LYS A 12 -77.27 55.54 20.83
CA LYS A 12 -76.25 55.62 19.76
C LYS A 12 -75.14 56.61 20.10
N ILE A 13 -75.48 57.74 20.73
CA ILE A 13 -74.48 58.71 21.22
C ILE A 13 -73.53 58.03 22.21
N GLN A 14 -74.06 57.20 23.13
CA GLN A 14 -73.22 56.46 24.07
C GLN A 14 -72.31 55.46 23.34
N VAL A 15 -72.84 54.66 22.40
CA VAL A 15 -72.01 53.74 21.57
C VAL A 15 -70.88 54.49 20.85
N VAL A 16 -71.15 55.67 20.29
CA VAL A 16 -70.12 56.52 19.67
C VAL A 16 -69.08 57.01 20.68
N VAL A 17 -69.50 57.42 21.87
CA VAL A 17 -68.59 57.85 22.96
C VAL A 17 -67.73 56.67 23.43
N ASP A 18 -68.31 55.49 23.59
CA ASP A 18 -67.60 54.27 24.00
C ASP A 18 -66.58 53.85 22.93
N GLN A 19 -66.93 53.93 21.64
CA GLN A 19 -66.01 53.69 20.51
C GLN A 19 -64.85 54.69 20.47
N VAL A 20 -65.10 55.98 20.71
CA VAL A 20 -64.04 57.01 20.75
C VAL A 20 -63.14 56.81 21.97
N ASN A 21 -63.70 56.49 23.13
CA ASN A 21 -62.93 56.19 24.34
C ASN A 21 -62.05 54.94 24.16
N ALA A 22 -62.56 53.89 23.48
CA ALA A 22 -61.79 52.70 23.16
C ALA A 22 -60.64 53.01 22.19
N ALA A 23 -60.88 53.77 21.12
CA ALA A 23 -59.83 54.18 20.18
C ALA A 23 -58.73 55.00 20.87
N ILE A 24 -59.10 55.92 21.77
CA ILE A 24 -58.15 56.68 22.60
C ILE A 24 -57.37 55.76 23.54
N ALA A 25 -57.99 54.73 24.12
CA ALA A 25 -57.27 53.76 24.97
C ALA A 25 -56.21 52.99 24.16
N THR A 26 -56.55 52.52 22.95
CA THR A 26 -55.62 51.86 22.02
C THR A 26 -54.48 52.77 21.58
N GLU A 27 -54.76 54.03 21.23
CA GLU A 27 -53.74 55.02 20.84
C GLU A 27 -52.75 55.31 21.99
N ASN A 28 -53.24 55.44 23.22
CA ASN A 28 -52.39 55.60 24.41
C ASN A 28 -51.57 54.33 24.73
N ALA A 29 -52.12 53.13 24.48
CA ALA A 29 -51.42 51.87 24.73
C ALA A 29 -50.29 51.64 23.72
N ILE A 30 -50.53 51.90 22.42
CA ILE A 30 -49.49 51.88 21.38
C ILE A 30 -48.40 52.92 21.71
N GLY A 31 -48.79 54.16 22.03
CA GLY A 31 -47.83 55.22 22.38
C GLY A 31 -47.01 54.94 23.65
N LYS A 32 -47.49 54.08 24.56
CA LYS A 32 -46.73 53.59 25.71
C LYS A 32 -45.68 52.55 25.32
N ILE A 33 -46.02 51.65 24.39
CA ILE A 33 -45.11 50.62 23.87
C ILE A 33 -44.02 51.28 23.00
N ASP A 34 -44.39 52.23 22.15
CA ASP A 34 -43.46 52.98 21.29
C ASP A 34 -42.49 53.86 22.10
N ALA A 35 -42.96 54.53 23.15
CA ALA A 35 -42.08 55.29 24.06
C ALA A 35 -41.19 54.39 24.94
N TYR A 36 -41.54 53.12 25.13
CA TYR A 36 -40.73 52.18 25.91
C TYR A 36 -39.47 51.72 25.14
N ALA A 37 -39.52 51.67 23.81
CA ALA A 37 -38.35 51.41 22.97
C ALA A 37 -37.23 52.44 23.21
N ASP A 38 -37.57 53.73 23.21
CA ASP A 38 -36.60 54.84 23.39
C ASP A 38 -36.09 55.03 24.83
N ASP A 39 -36.99 55.00 25.84
CA ASP A 39 -36.70 55.52 27.19
C ASP A 39 -36.76 54.44 28.30
N GLN A 40 -37.34 53.27 28.02
CA GLN A 40 -37.52 52.12 28.92
C GLN A 40 -38.17 52.38 30.31
N SER A 41 -38.52 53.64 30.62
CA SER A 41 -38.90 54.08 31.98
C SER A 41 -40.31 53.68 32.41
N VAL A 42 -41.17 53.27 31.47
CA VAL A 42 -42.56 52.87 31.71
C VAL A 42 -42.85 51.52 31.03
N VAL A 43 -42.45 50.43 31.69
CA VAL A 43 -42.58 49.05 31.19
C VAL A 43 -44.03 48.71 30.74
N PRO A 44 -44.23 48.19 29.52
CA PRO A 44 -45.49 47.63 29.06
C PRO A 44 -45.87 46.34 29.80
N THR A 45 -47.17 46.20 30.06
CA THR A 45 -47.79 45.01 30.65
C THR A 45 -48.62 44.28 29.60
N THR A 46 -48.94 43.01 29.86
CA THR A 46 -49.89 42.21 29.06
C THR A 46 -51.22 42.93 28.79
N ALA A 47 -51.70 43.74 29.73
CA ALA A 47 -52.90 44.56 29.56
C ALA A 47 -52.72 45.75 28.59
N ASP A 48 -51.51 46.30 28.44
CA ASP A 48 -51.24 47.36 27.47
C ASP A 48 -51.22 46.78 26.05
N TYR A 49 -50.53 45.66 25.81
CA TYR A 49 -50.54 44.96 24.51
C TYR A 49 -51.97 44.59 24.07
N LEU A 50 -52.76 43.99 24.96
CA LEU A 50 -54.16 43.68 24.69
C LEU A 50 -55.00 44.93 24.39
N THR A 51 -54.71 46.07 25.02
CA THR A 51 -55.38 47.35 24.75
C THR A 51 -54.93 47.99 23.43
N ALA A 52 -53.67 47.79 23.04
CA ALA A 52 -53.14 48.16 21.73
C ALA A 52 -53.73 47.31 20.58
N GLY A 53 -54.39 46.19 20.89
CA GLY A 53 -54.95 45.26 19.92
C GLY A 53 -53.95 44.21 19.42
N VAL A 54 -52.87 44.02 20.17
CA VAL A 54 -51.83 43.00 19.94
C VAL A 54 -52.21 41.74 20.72
N THR A 55 -52.14 40.58 20.08
CA THR A 55 -52.47 39.28 20.67
C THR A 55 -51.22 38.54 21.13
N ASP A 56 -51.42 37.44 21.87
CA ASP A 56 -50.40 36.43 22.16
C ASP A 56 -49.18 36.90 22.99
N VAL A 57 -49.31 38.07 23.64
CA VAL A 57 -48.45 38.46 24.78
C VAL A 57 -49.08 37.96 26.08
N THR A 58 -48.37 37.07 26.76
CA THR A 58 -48.72 36.42 28.02
C THR A 58 -47.71 36.80 29.11
N ASP A 59 -48.01 36.56 30.39
CA ASP A 59 -47.07 36.90 31.46
C ASP A 59 -45.78 36.04 31.47
N ALA A 60 -45.70 35.00 30.62
CA ALA A 60 -44.51 34.18 30.40
C ALA A 60 -43.57 34.73 29.30
N ASN A 61 -44.12 35.23 28.18
CA ASN A 61 -43.31 35.78 27.08
C ASN A 61 -43.13 37.30 27.13
N ARG A 62 -43.96 38.03 27.90
CA ARG A 62 -43.97 39.50 28.02
C ARG A 62 -42.57 40.09 28.21
N ASP A 63 -41.71 39.47 29.00
CA ASP A 63 -40.40 40.06 29.31
C ASP A 63 -39.39 39.85 28.15
N ARG A 64 -39.52 38.79 27.35
CA ARG A 64 -38.80 38.64 26.06
C ARG A 64 -39.35 39.59 25.00
N VAL A 65 -40.67 39.78 24.93
CA VAL A 65 -41.33 40.76 24.04
C VAL A 65 -40.87 42.19 24.39
N ASN A 66 -40.87 42.54 25.68
CA ASN A 66 -40.36 43.82 26.17
C ASN A 66 -38.86 43.97 25.82
N ALA A 67 -38.03 42.95 26.02
CA ALA A 67 -36.61 43.01 25.66
C ALA A 67 -36.38 43.24 24.15
N ALA A 68 -37.16 42.58 23.28
CA ALA A 68 -37.08 42.77 21.84
C ALA A 68 -37.51 44.19 21.42
N ILE A 69 -38.58 44.74 22.01
CA ILE A 69 -39.03 46.11 21.73
C ILE A 69 -38.05 47.16 22.29
N ALA A 70 -37.40 46.87 23.42
CA ALA A 70 -36.36 47.71 24.01
C ALA A 70 -35.03 47.72 23.22
N ALA A 71 -34.91 46.93 22.16
CA ALA A 71 -33.80 46.92 21.20
C ALA A 71 -34.13 47.64 19.86
N LEU A 72 -35.34 48.22 19.74
CA LEU A 72 -35.81 48.99 18.59
C LEU A 72 -35.90 50.48 18.93
N ASN A 73 -36.31 51.33 17.97
CA ASN A 73 -36.52 52.77 18.18
C ASN A 73 -38.02 53.13 18.15
N SER A 74 -38.40 54.25 18.75
CA SER A 74 -39.69 54.90 18.49
C SER A 74 -39.87 55.14 16.98
N GLY A 75 -41.02 54.73 16.44
CA GLY A 75 -41.26 54.65 15.00
C GLY A 75 -41.17 53.23 14.43
N ASP A 76 -40.37 52.33 15.00
CA ASP A 76 -40.32 50.92 14.59
C ASP A 76 -41.48 50.10 15.20
N VAL A 77 -42.10 50.62 16.26
CA VAL A 77 -43.24 50.02 16.99
C VAL A 77 -44.46 50.94 17.11
N ASP A 78 -44.56 51.97 16.26
CA ASP A 78 -45.59 53.02 16.27
C ASP A 78 -47.05 52.57 16.01
N THR A 79 -47.26 51.29 15.69
CA THR A 79 -48.54 50.73 15.26
C THR A 79 -48.68 49.27 15.66
N ALA A 80 -49.90 48.87 16.05
CA ALA A 80 -50.22 47.50 16.48
C ALA A 80 -49.76 46.42 15.48
N ALA A 81 -49.80 46.70 14.18
CA ALA A 81 -49.34 45.77 13.15
C ALA A 81 -47.81 45.56 13.15
N LYS A 82 -47.00 46.59 13.47
CA LYS A 82 -45.55 46.44 13.64
C LYS A 82 -45.24 45.70 14.95
N ILE A 83 -45.91 46.08 16.05
CA ILE A 83 -45.75 45.42 17.35
C ILE A 83 -46.09 43.93 17.25
N GLN A 84 -47.17 43.56 16.54
CA GLN A 84 -47.56 42.16 16.35
C GLN A 84 -46.45 41.36 15.66
N VAL A 85 -45.80 41.89 14.61
CA VAL A 85 -44.69 41.18 13.93
C VAL A 85 -43.54 40.86 14.90
N ILE A 86 -43.20 41.78 15.82
CA ILE A 86 -42.18 41.53 16.84
C ILE A 86 -42.64 40.47 17.86
N VAL A 87 -43.92 40.49 18.25
CA VAL A 87 -44.50 39.47 19.14
C VAL A 87 -44.52 38.09 18.46
N ASP A 88 -44.91 38.02 17.20
CA ASP A 88 -44.94 36.79 16.40
C ASP A 88 -43.52 36.20 16.26
N GLN A 89 -42.51 37.04 16.01
CA GLN A 89 -41.10 36.65 15.96
C GLN A 89 -40.57 36.15 17.31
N VAL A 90 -40.86 36.86 18.41
CA VAL A 90 -40.45 36.43 19.76
C VAL A 90 -41.14 35.12 20.16
N ASN A 91 -42.40 34.94 19.80
CA ASN A 91 -43.14 33.71 20.08
C ASN A 91 -42.66 32.53 19.25
N ALA A 92 -42.28 32.73 17.98
CA ALA A 92 -41.63 31.71 17.17
C ALA A 92 -40.30 31.26 17.80
N ALA A 93 -39.42 32.20 18.16
CA ALA A 93 -38.15 31.87 18.83
C ALA A 93 -38.32 31.16 20.19
N ILE A 94 -39.42 31.45 20.91
CA ILE A 94 -39.79 30.70 22.12
C ILE A 94 -40.26 29.28 21.78
N ALA A 95 -41.02 29.08 20.69
CA ALA A 95 -41.45 27.76 20.27
C ALA A 95 -40.25 26.88 19.89
N THR A 96 -39.32 27.40 19.09
CA THR A 96 -38.07 26.73 18.69
C THR A 96 -37.24 26.28 19.90
N GLU A 97 -37.00 27.17 20.86
CA GLU A 97 -36.25 26.87 22.09
C GLU A 97 -36.92 25.79 22.94
N ASN A 98 -38.26 25.80 23.08
CA ASN A 98 -38.97 24.75 23.80
C ASN A 98 -39.01 23.42 23.04
N ALA A 99 -39.02 23.45 21.71
CA ALA A 99 -39.12 22.25 20.87
C ALA A 99 -37.79 21.48 20.80
N ILE A 100 -36.66 22.19 20.68
CA ILE A 100 -35.32 21.61 20.84
C ILE A 100 -35.19 20.98 22.24
N LEU A 101 -35.61 21.69 23.29
CA LEU A 101 -35.61 21.14 24.65
C LEU A 101 -36.45 19.86 24.82
N VAL A 102 -37.53 19.66 24.05
CA VAL A 102 -38.31 18.41 24.05
C VAL A 102 -37.54 17.26 23.39
N ILE A 103 -36.78 17.56 22.34
CA ILE A 103 -35.93 16.59 21.62
C ILE A 103 -34.76 16.17 22.52
N GLN A 104 -34.05 17.12 23.13
CA GLN A 104 -33.00 16.84 24.13
C GLN A 104 -33.52 16.07 25.36
N ASP A 105 -34.69 16.46 25.90
CA ASP A 105 -35.31 15.75 27.03
C ASP A 105 -35.53 14.27 26.69
N TYR A 106 -35.95 13.95 25.46
CA TYR A 106 -36.16 12.59 25.01
C TYR A 106 -34.85 11.81 24.82
N ALA A 107 -33.81 12.43 24.27
CA ALA A 107 -32.46 11.86 24.18
C ALA A 107 -31.94 11.43 25.56
N THR A 108 -32.03 12.29 26.59
CA THR A 108 -31.64 11.95 27.98
C THR A 108 -32.44 10.81 28.64
N SER A 109 -33.47 10.28 27.98
CA SER A 109 -34.23 9.13 28.46
C SER A 109 -33.91 7.82 27.74
N ASN A 110 -33.00 7.82 26.76
CA ASN A 110 -32.66 6.67 25.93
C ASN A 110 -33.91 5.94 25.37
N GLY A 111 -34.96 6.72 25.04
CA GLY A 111 -36.25 6.20 24.57
C GLY A 111 -37.07 5.39 25.59
N ASP A 112 -36.70 5.31 26.88
CA ASP A 112 -37.25 4.38 27.88
C ASP A 112 -38.75 4.57 28.21
N GLY A 113 -39.37 5.64 27.72
CA GLY A 113 -40.78 5.98 27.91
C GLY A 113 -41.07 6.76 29.19
N THR A 114 -40.06 7.28 29.90
CA THR A 114 -40.22 8.27 30.97
C THR A 114 -40.48 9.68 30.43
N LYS A 115 -40.16 9.93 29.16
CA LYS A 115 -40.47 11.13 28.37
C LYS A 115 -41.39 10.76 27.21
N ASP A 116 -42.25 11.70 26.81
CA ASP A 116 -43.04 11.56 25.58
C ASP A 116 -42.13 11.81 24.37
N ALA A 117 -42.17 10.93 23.37
CA ALA A 117 -41.34 11.04 22.17
C ALA A 117 -41.76 12.24 21.29
N PRO A 118 -40.82 12.98 20.67
CA PRO A 118 -41.11 14.14 19.83
C PRO A 118 -42.12 13.85 18.72
N VAL A 119 -43.07 14.75 18.53
CA VAL A 119 -44.06 14.68 17.44
C VAL A 119 -43.67 15.62 16.31
N ALA A 120 -44.29 15.41 15.13
CA ALA A 120 -43.99 16.19 13.93
C ALA A 120 -44.13 17.72 14.09
N GLN A 121 -44.90 18.20 15.09
CA GLN A 121 -44.99 19.63 15.38
C GLN A 121 -43.75 20.17 16.09
N ASP A 122 -43.10 19.37 16.92
CA ASP A 122 -41.92 19.79 17.68
C ASP A 122 -40.75 20.03 16.70
N PHE A 123 -40.50 19.10 15.77
CA PHE A 123 -39.54 19.32 14.68
C PHE A 123 -39.85 20.58 13.86
N ILE A 124 -41.12 20.82 13.50
CA ILE A 124 -41.54 22.01 12.74
C ILE A 124 -41.32 23.31 13.53
N ASP A 125 -41.61 23.31 14.83
CA ASP A 125 -41.43 24.47 15.70
C ASP A 125 -39.93 24.71 16.00
N ALA A 126 -39.12 23.66 16.04
CA ALA A 126 -37.65 23.66 16.09
C ALA A 126 -36.97 24.13 14.79
N GLY A 127 -37.73 24.39 13.72
CA GLY A 127 -37.22 24.80 12.40
C GLY A 127 -36.89 23.66 11.45
N VAL A 128 -36.84 22.43 11.95
CA VAL A 128 -36.40 21.21 11.25
C VAL A 128 -37.44 20.73 10.23
N ASN A 129 -36.97 20.51 9.02
CA ASN A 129 -37.77 20.18 7.85
C ASN A 129 -37.75 18.67 7.58
N ASN A 130 -38.70 18.18 6.76
CA ASN A 130 -38.81 16.79 6.28
C ASN A 130 -39.05 15.69 7.34
N ALA A 131 -38.82 15.93 8.63
CA ALA A 131 -38.93 14.95 9.73
C ALA A 131 -40.21 14.09 9.73
N THR A 132 -41.32 14.60 9.20
CA THR A 132 -42.57 13.85 8.98
C THR A 132 -42.46 12.57 8.16
N ALA A 133 -41.42 12.40 7.33
CA ALA A 133 -41.31 11.26 6.43
C ALA A 133 -40.92 9.98 7.18
N ASN A 134 -39.89 10.04 8.02
CA ASN A 134 -39.30 8.89 8.73
C ASN A 134 -39.31 9.07 10.26
N ILE A 135 -40.28 9.80 10.82
CA ILE A 135 -40.33 10.20 12.25
C ILE A 135 -40.11 9.06 13.27
N VAL A 136 -40.44 7.81 12.91
CA VAL A 136 -40.20 6.64 13.77
C VAL A 136 -38.72 6.25 13.81
N LYS A 137 -37.98 6.33 12.69
CA LYS A 137 -36.51 6.16 12.68
C LYS A 137 -35.82 7.34 13.35
N ILE A 138 -36.26 8.57 13.05
CA ILE A 138 -35.70 9.81 13.63
C ILE A 138 -35.79 9.78 15.16
N ASN A 139 -36.94 9.40 15.71
CA ASN A 139 -37.09 9.22 17.16
C ASN A 139 -36.31 8.01 17.71
N HIS A 140 -35.89 7.05 16.88
CA HIS A 140 -35.01 5.95 17.32
C HIS A 140 -33.58 6.47 17.49
N ALA A 141 -33.03 7.14 16.48
CA ALA A 141 -31.69 7.73 16.52
C ALA A 141 -31.53 8.78 17.65
N ILE A 142 -32.53 9.65 17.83
CA ILE A 142 -32.57 10.62 18.94
C ILE A 142 -32.56 9.91 20.31
N ALA A 143 -32.97 8.64 20.39
CA ALA A 143 -32.94 7.85 21.63
C ALA A 143 -31.64 7.04 21.82
N ALA A 144 -30.77 6.97 20.81
CA ALA A 144 -29.39 6.47 20.94
C ALA A 144 -28.44 7.62 21.32
N LEU A 145 -28.56 8.77 20.64
CA LEU A 145 -27.76 9.98 20.86
C LEU A 145 -27.90 10.58 22.27
N GLY A 146 -26.83 11.25 22.71
CA GLY A 146 -26.80 12.10 23.88
C GLY A 146 -27.48 13.46 23.68
N ALA A 147 -27.59 14.19 24.79
CA ALA A 147 -28.34 15.45 24.84
C ALA A 147 -27.65 16.65 24.19
N ASN A 148 -26.35 16.51 23.87
CA ASN A 148 -25.52 17.59 23.32
C ASN A 148 -25.49 17.50 21.78
N GLU A 149 -25.55 16.29 21.24
CA GLU A 149 -25.61 15.97 19.80
C GLU A 149 -26.96 16.33 19.16
N VAL A 150 -27.92 16.80 19.96
CA VAL A 150 -29.22 17.32 19.51
C VAL A 150 -29.57 18.67 20.16
N ASP A 151 -28.58 19.51 20.50
CA ASP A 151 -28.79 20.81 21.15
C ASP A 151 -29.06 22.00 20.21
N THR A 152 -28.80 21.86 18.90
CA THR A 152 -29.11 22.87 17.89
C THR A 152 -30.08 22.40 16.79
N GLU A 153 -30.70 23.37 16.11
CA GLU A 153 -31.45 23.15 14.86
C GLU A 153 -30.59 22.46 13.78
N LEU A 154 -29.25 22.62 13.81
CA LEU A 154 -28.36 22.12 12.76
C LEU A 154 -28.06 20.63 12.90
N GLU A 155 -27.73 20.12 14.10
CA GLU A 155 -27.51 18.68 14.29
C GLU A 155 -28.82 17.90 14.05
N ILE A 156 -29.94 18.37 14.62
CA ILE A 156 -31.25 17.72 14.42
C ILE A 156 -31.65 17.73 12.93
N GLN A 157 -31.36 18.80 12.18
CA GLN A 157 -31.62 18.84 10.73
C GLN A 157 -30.69 17.90 9.95
N ALA A 158 -29.42 17.77 10.33
CA ALA A 158 -28.48 16.83 9.72
C ALA A 158 -28.95 15.38 9.93
N LEU A 159 -29.28 15.00 11.17
CA LEU A 159 -29.80 13.68 11.53
C LEU A 159 -31.08 13.34 10.75
N VAL A 160 -32.00 14.30 10.67
CA VAL A 160 -33.23 14.16 9.91
C VAL A 160 -32.97 14.01 8.41
N ASP A 161 -31.99 14.71 7.83
CA ASP A 161 -31.70 14.60 6.40
C ASP A 161 -30.93 13.31 6.06
N ALA A 162 -29.99 12.84 6.89
CA ALA A 162 -29.31 11.54 6.70
C ALA A 162 -30.29 10.35 6.77
N ILE A 163 -31.14 10.30 7.80
CA ILE A 163 -32.19 9.28 7.95
C ILE A 163 -33.24 9.35 6.81
N ASN A 164 -33.41 10.51 6.17
CA ASN A 164 -34.29 10.68 5.00
C ASN A 164 -33.62 10.36 3.66
N ALA A 165 -32.29 10.51 3.55
CA ALA A 165 -31.51 10.03 2.41
C ALA A 165 -31.43 8.49 2.41
N GLY A 166 -31.36 7.89 3.60
CA GLY A 166 -31.10 6.46 3.76
C GLY A 166 -29.61 6.16 3.57
N GLU A 167 -28.76 6.98 4.20
CA GLU A 167 -27.36 6.63 4.42
C GLU A 167 -27.26 5.35 5.27
N VAL A 168 -26.04 4.80 5.37
CA VAL A 168 -25.77 3.56 6.11
C VAL A 168 -25.86 3.81 7.64
N ASP A 169 -26.02 2.72 8.38
CA ASP A 169 -26.47 2.58 9.78
C ASP A 169 -25.81 1.23 10.19
N THR A 170 -24.49 1.25 10.39
CA THR A 170 -23.56 0.09 10.28
C THR A 170 -23.65 -0.85 11.48
N ASP A 171 -23.51 -0.36 12.71
CA ASP A 171 -23.80 -1.14 13.92
C ASP A 171 -25.29 -1.49 14.08
N GLY A 172 -26.17 -0.73 13.41
CA GLY A 172 -27.62 -0.87 13.46
C GLY A 172 -28.31 -0.22 14.67
N ASN A 173 -27.65 0.67 15.42
CA ASN A 173 -28.26 1.41 16.54
C ASN A 173 -29.34 2.41 16.08
N GLY A 174 -29.34 2.80 14.80
CA GLY A 174 -30.31 3.69 14.18
C GLY A 174 -29.82 5.11 13.90
N ILE A 175 -28.63 5.49 14.40
CA ILE A 175 -27.86 6.66 13.96
C ILE A 175 -27.17 6.28 12.64
N PRO A 176 -27.15 7.16 11.61
CA PRO A 176 -26.38 6.90 10.40
C PRO A 176 -24.91 7.26 10.56
N ASP A 177 -24.01 6.41 10.07
CA ASP A 177 -22.53 6.47 10.14
C ASP A 177 -21.98 7.90 9.98
N VAL A 178 -22.50 8.65 9.02
CA VAL A 178 -22.13 10.05 8.71
C VAL A 178 -22.40 11.08 9.82
N ILE A 179 -22.95 10.65 10.96
CA ILE A 179 -23.37 11.43 12.14
C ILE A 179 -23.06 10.70 13.47
N ASP A 180 -22.82 9.39 13.45
CA ASP A 180 -22.28 8.71 14.63
C ASP A 180 -20.81 9.12 14.85
N THR A 181 -20.21 8.65 15.95
CA THR A 181 -18.81 8.94 16.29
C THR A 181 -18.07 7.71 16.85
N ASP A 182 -18.55 6.52 16.47
CA ASP A 182 -18.32 5.16 17.00
C ASP A 182 -19.15 4.23 16.06
N ASP A 183 -18.96 4.31 14.72
CA ASP A 183 -19.96 3.87 13.72
C ASP A 183 -20.13 2.34 13.54
N ASP A 184 -19.30 1.53 14.20
CA ASP A 184 -19.48 0.08 14.36
C ASP A 184 -19.67 -0.42 15.82
N ASN A 185 -19.62 0.48 16.81
CA ASN A 185 -19.85 0.23 18.26
C ASN A 185 -18.80 -0.64 18.98
N ASP A 186 -17.55 -0.64 18.53
CA ASP A 186 -16.44 -1.27 19.27
C ASP A 186 -16.14 -0.53 20.60
N GLY A 187 -16.27 0.80 20.61
CA GLY A 187 -15.94 1.72 21.69
C GLY A 187 -14.68 2.58 21.48
N LEU A 188 -14.08 2.55 20.28
CA LEU A 188 -13.16 3.56 19.76
C LEU A 188 -13.95 4.61 18.94
N PRO A 189 -13.51 5.88 18.89
CA PRO A 189 -14.17 6.88 18.06
C PRO A 189 -13.46 7.10 16.71
N ASP A 190 -14.21 7.46 15.65
CA ASP A 190 -13.76 7.72 14.25
C ASP A 190 -12.40 8.42 14.11
N SER A 191 -12.11 9.30 15.07
CA SER A 191 -10.98 10.21 15.10
C SER A 191 -9.66 9.60 15.57
N GLU A 192 -9.70 8.41 16.20
CA GLU A 192 -8.53 7.67 16.66
C GLU A 192 -8.18 6.49 15.73
N GLU A 193 -9.06 6.16 14.78
CA GLU A 193 -8.94 5.06 13.83
C GLU A 193 -8.44 5.43 12.41
N THR A 194 -8.21 4.40 11.59
CA THR A 194 -7.93 4.53 10.15
C THR A 194 -9.21 4.72 9.31
N GLU A 195 -9.09 5.20 8.06
CA GLU A 195 -10.25 5.33 7.14
C GLU A 195 -10.71 3.98 6.54
N ALA A 196 -10.16 2.87 7.04
CA ALA A 196 -10.66 1.50 6.85
C ALA A 196 -11.18 0.86 8.16
N GLY A 197 -10.78 1.39 9.33
CA GLY A 197 -11.20 0.94 10.67
C GLY A 197 -12.69 1.11 10.90
N ARG A 198 -13.19 2.36 10.83
CA ARG A 198 -14.56 2.86 11.20
C ARG A 198 -15.80 2.00 10.91
N LEU A 199 -15.69 1.02 10.02
CA LEU A 199 -16.77 0.16 9.56
C LEU A 199 -16.44 -1.32 9.78
N ASN A 200 -15.52 -1.62 10.69
CA ASN A 200 -14.84 -2.90 10.89
C ASN A 200 -14.34 -3.02 12.36
N PRO A 201 -15.20 -3.48 13.29
CA PRO A 201 -14.99 -3.50 14.75
C PRO A 201 -14.06 -4.66 15.20
N ASP A 202 -13.05 -4.95 14.37
CA ASP A 202 -12.18 -6.13 14.34
C ASP A 202 -11.05 -5.75 13.34
N GLN A 203 -10.30 -4.70 13.66
CA GLN A 203 -9.58 -3.84 12.69
C GLN A 203 -8.37 -4.51 12.03
N ASP A 204 -7.75 -5.49 12.68
CA ASP A 204 -6.78 -6.40 12.08
C ASP A 204 -7.38 -7.75 11.65
N ASN A 205 -8.63 -8.02 12.01
CA ASN A 205 -9.43 -9.19 11.64
C ASN A 205 -8.96 -10.51 12.31
N ASP A 206 -8.40 -10.49 13.52
CA ASP A 206 -8.09 -11.66 14.34
C ASP A 206 -9.34 -12.37 14.94
N GLY A 207 -10.47 -11.68 15.02
CA GLY A 207 -11.74 -12.19 15.55
C GLY A 207 -12.08 -11.80 16.99
N ILE A 208 -11.20 -11.08 17.68
CA ILE A 208 -11.50 -10.25 18.84
C ILE A 208 -12.01 -8.89 18.33
N CYS A 209 -12.79 -8.18 19.13
CA CYS A 209 -13.15 -6.80 18.81
C CYS A 209 -12.14 -5.83 19.46
N ASP A 210 -11.73 -4.77 18.74
CA ASP A 210 -10.87 -3.65 19.21
C ASP A 210 -11.28 -3.13 20.60
N GLY A 211 -12.56 -3.24 20.94
CA GLY A 211 -13.14 -2.80 22.19
C GLY A 211 -14.05 -3.81 22.93
N ASN A 212 -14.77 -3.30 23.92
CA ASN A 212 -15.25 -4.09 25.07
C ASN A 212 -16.60 -4.81 24.84
N LEU A 213 -17.13 -4.77 23.62
CA LEU A 213 -18.44 -5.30 23.21
C LEU A 213 -18.26 -6.27 22.04
N ALA A 214 -19.20 -7.21 21.87
CA ALA A 214 -19.09 -8.27 20.85
C ALA A 214 -20.02 -7.98 19.67
N VAL A 215 -19.47 -7.74 18.48
CA VAL A 215 -20.27 -7.54 17.27
C VAL A 215 -20.64 -8.89 16.67
N THR A 216 -21.96 -9.14 16.62
CA THR A 216 -22.51 -10.48 16.34
C THR A 216 -22.23 -10.93 14.92
N ASP A 217 -21.72 -12.15 14.78
CA ASP A 217 -21.25 -12.76 13.53
C ASP A 217 -20.01 -12.04 12.90
N THR A 218 -19.34 -11.16 13.65
CA THR A 218 -18.08 -10.48 13.26
C THR A 218 -16.92 -10.85 14.20
N CYS A 219 -17.03 -10.52 15.50
CA CYS A 219 -15.94 -10.55 16.48
C CYS A 219 -16.41 -10.92 17.90
N VAL A 220 -15.48 -11.26 18.80
CA VAL A 220 -15.77 -11.54 20.23
C VAL A 220 -15.21 -10.47 21.17
N ALA A 221 -16.00 -10.07 22.17
CA ALA A 221 -15.58 -9.05 23.14
C ALA A 221 -14.35 -9.49 23.95
N GLY A 222 -13.22 -8.81 23.72
CA GLY A 222 -11.97 -9.01 24.45
C GLY A 222 -11.40 -7.70 24.97
N PRO A 223 -10.32 -7.76 25.77
CA PRO A 223 -9.35 -6.70 25.88
C PRO A 223 -8.25 -6.98 24.85
N ASP A 224 -8.51 -6.61 23.60
CA ASP A 224 -7.48 -6.55 22.55
C ASP A 224 -6.24 -5.80 23.07
N ALA A 225 -5.06 -6.33 22.78
CA ALA A 225 -3.79 -5.77 23.19
C ALA A 225 -3.21 -4.75 22.19
N ASN A 226 -3.57 -4.83 20.89
CA ASN A 226 -3.03 -4.00 19.82
C ASN A 226 -3.94 -4.00 18.56
N PRO A 227 -5.02 -3.18 18.51
CA PRO A 227 -6.09 -3.20 17.48
C PRO A 227 -5.74 -2.82 16.02
N VAL A 228 -4.54 -3.18 15.56
CA VAL A 228 -3.99 -2.92 14.22
C VAL A 228 -2.97 -4.01 13.82
N ASN A 229 -2.91 -5.12 14.55
CA ASN A 229 -1.83 -6.09 14.51
C ASN A 229 -2.25 -7.42 15.19
N PRO A 230 -2.63 -8.46 14.44
CA PRO A 230 -3.41 -9.61 14.93
C PRO A 230 -2.59 -10.65 15.75
N ASP A 231 -1.31 -10.34 15.98
CA ASP A 231 -0.31 -11.13 16.72
C ASP A 231 0.55 -10.13 17.51
N SER A 232 0.10 -9.79 18.73
CA SER A 232 0.60 -8.65 19.52
C SER A 232 2.01 -8.80 20.08
N ASP A 233 2.49 -10.03 20.32
CA ASP A 233 3.87 -10.29 20.74
C ASP A 233 4.77 -10.87 19.63
N ASN A 234 4.23 -11.00 18.41
CA ASN A 234 4.90 -11.32 17.17
C ASN A 234 5.47 -12.77 17.16
N ASN A 235 4.64 -13.73 17.58
CA ASN A 235 4.97 -15.15 17.73
C ASN A 235 4.44 -16.07 16.60
N GLY A 236 3.67 -15.54 15.64
CA GLY A 236 3.08 -16.29 14.51
C GLY A 236 1.64 -16.77 14.74
N ILE A 237 1.19 -16.87 15.99
CA ILE A 237 -0.16 -17.28 16.38
C ILE A 237 -1.03 -16.04 16.65
N CYS A 238 -2.28 -16.05 16.19
CA CYS A 238 -3.18 -14.92 16.41
C CYS A 238 -3.59 -14.78 17.89
N ASP A 239 -3.76 -13.54 18.36
CA ASP A 239 -4.40 -13.23 19.65
C ASP A 239 -5.84 -13.80 19.69
N GLY A 240 -6.52 -13.80 18.54
CA GLY A 240 -7.89 -14.21 18.32
C GLY A 240 -8.10 -15.51 17.53
N PRO A 241 -9.37 -15.92 17.32
CA PRO A 241 -9.73 -17.22 16.78
C PRO A 241 -9.81 -17.33 15.24
N LYS A 242 -9.37 -16.34 14.46
CA LYS A 242 -9.39 -16.37 12.97
C LYS A 242 -7.97 -16.45 12.39
N ALA A 243 -7.83 -17.13 11.26
CA ALA A 243 -6.62 -17.13 10.44
C ALA A 243 -6.65 -16.02 9.37
N LEU A 244 -5.47 -15.54 8.94
CA LEU A 244 -5.33 -14.59 7.83
C LEU A 244 -4.34 -15.09 6.76
N PRO A 245 -4.82 -15.64 5.62
CA PRO A 245 -3.98 -15.90 4.46
C PRO A 245 -3.59 -14.60 3.74
N VAL A 246 -2.33 -14.47 3.35
CA VAL A 246 -1.71 -13.19 2.95
C VAL A 246 -1.62 -12.97 1.44
N LEU A 247 -1.49 -11.69 1.04
CA LEU A 247 -0.94 -11.28 -0.26
C LEU A 247 0.29 -10.37 -0.09
N ALA A 248 1.42 -10.81 -0.63
CA ALA A 248 2.64 -10.05 -0.97
C ALA A 248 3.45 -9.33 0.14
N ASN A 249 2.83 -8.81 1.20
CA ASN A 249 3.50 -7.99 2.21
C ASN A 249 3.11 -8.49 3.63
N PHE A 250 3.70 -9.60 4.08
CA PHE A 250 3.16 -10.40 5.19
C PHE A 250 3.06 -9.66 6.53
N LYS A 251 1.90 -9.81 7.17
CA LYS A 251 1.64 -9.46 8.59
C LYS A 251 0.41 -10.19 9.15
N GLY A 252 0.24 -11.45 8.75
CA GLY A 252 -0.81 -12.36 9.23
C GLY A 252 -0.32 -13.26 10.36
N CYS A 253 -1.17 -14.20 10.77
CA CYS A 253 -0.94 -15.16 11.85
C CYS A 253 -1.87 -16.38 11.67
N MET A 254 -1.60 -17.45 12.42
CA MET A 254 -2.33 -18.72 12.38
C MET A 254 -3.39 -18.86 13.51
N PRO A 255 -4.48 -19.65 13.29
CA PRO A 255 -5.66 -19.62 14.16
C PRO A 255 -5.53 -20.50 15.41
N ASN A 256 -5.50 -19.88 16.60
CA ASN A 256 -5.32 -20.56 17.89
C ASN A 256 -6.55 -21.38 18.40
N VAL A 257 -7.38 -21.96 17.52
CA VAL A 257 -8.49 -22.86 17.90
C VAL A 257 -9.13 -23.59 16.70
N ASN A 258 -8.93 -24.90 16.60
CA ASN A 258 -9.83 -25.80 15.85
C ASN A 258 -10.15 -27.07 16.68
N PRO A 259 -10.97 -26.95 17.75
CA PRO A 259 -10.95 -27.93 18.85
C PRO A 259 -11.35 -29.36 18.47
N GLY A 260 -10.44 -30.32 18.64
CA GLY A 260 -10.55 -31.70 18.19
C GLY A 260 -10.41 -31.91 16.68
N ALA A 261 -9.61 -31.07 16.01
CA ALA A 261 -8.79 -31.48 14.88
C ALA A 261 -7.46 -32.08 15.40
N ASP A 262 -6.68 -32.61 14.47
CA ASP A 262 -5.49 -33.48 14.60
C ASP A 262 -4.82 -33.25 13.23
N THR A 263 -4.06 -32.16 13.11
CA THR A 263 -3.80 -31.47 11.83
C THR A 263 -2.53 -31.96 11.13
N ASP A 264 -1.44 -32.16 11.89
CA ASP A 264 -0.24 -32.91 11.48
C ASP A 264 -0.47 -34.44 11.42
N GLY A 265 -1.26 -34.99 12.36
CA GLY A 265 -1.57 -36.41 12.47
C GLY A 265 -0.81 -37.19 13.56
N ASP A 266 -0.14 -36.54 14.52
CA ASP A 266 0.59 -37.21 15.62
C ASP A 266 -0.32 -38.07 16.53
N GLN A 267 -1.65 -37.80 16.52
CA GLN A 267 -2.74 -38.38 17.34
C GLN A 267 -2.98 -37.70 18.70
N THR A 268 -2.52 -36.47 18.87
CA THR A 268 -2.95 -35.48 19.87
C THR A 268 -4.15 -34.71 19.28
N ASP A 269 -4.51 -33.51 19.74
CA ASP A 269 -5.67 -32.74 19.25
C ASP A 269 -5.21 -31.26 19.25
N ASP A 270 -5.47 -30.45 18.20
CA ASP A 270 -5.03 -29.03 18.06
C ASP A 270 -5.18 -28.16 19.35
N ASP A 271 -6.11 -28.49 20.26
CA ASP A 271 -6.33 -27.81 21.55
C ASP A 271 -5.64 -28.45 22.78
N ALA A 272 -4.66 -29.34 22.55
CA ALA A 272 -3.95 -30.12 23.55
C ALA A 272 -2.41 -30.14 23.42
N GLU A 273 -1.85 -29.74 22.29
CA GLU A 273 -0.42 -29.44 22.10
C GLU A 273 0.08 -28.27 22.99
N PRO A 274 1.41 -28.02 23.06
CA PRO A 274 1.93 -26.76 23.57
C PRO A 274 1.56 -25.57 22.66
N THR A 275 1.95 -24.37 23.05
CA THR A 275 1.71 -23.15 22.26
C THR A 275 3.06 -22.52 21.91
N GLY A 276 3.56 -22.81 20.73
CA GLY A 276 4.81 -22.30 20.17
C GLY A 276 5.32 -23.22 19.06
N ASP A 277 6.64 -23.25 18.90
CA ASP A 277 7.41 -24.39 18.41
C ASP A 277 8.26 -24.91 19.60
N THR A 278 8.56 -26.22 19.64
CA THR A 278 9.13 -26.89 20.82
C THR A 278 10.62 -27.19 20.70
N ASP A 279 11.13 -27.47 19.50
CA ASP A 279 12.53 -27.79 19.24
C ASP A 279 13.33 -26.66 18.57
N GLY A 280 12.76 -25.93 17.61
CA GLY A 280 13.31 -24.65 17.13
C GLY A 280 13.22 -24.39 15.62
N ASP A 281 12.46 -25.16 14.87
CA ASP A 281 12.41 -25.16 13.40
C ASP A 281 11.63 -23.99 12.77
N GLY A 282 10.68 -23.42 13.51
CA GLY A 282 9.77 -22.38 13.05
C GLY A 282 8.42 -22.89 12.52
N ILE A 283 8.16 -24.19 12.54
CA ILE A 283 6.83 -24.78 12.31
C ILE A 283 6.12 -24.90 13.67
N PRO A 284 4.87 -24.42 13.82
CA PRO A 284 4.18 -24.51 15.11
C PRO A 284 3.84 -25.95 15.51
N ASP A 285 3.85 -26.24 16.83
CA ASP A 285 3.64 -27.56 17.47
C ASP A 285 2.44 -28.41 16.98
N TYR A 286 1.46 -27.82 16.27
CA TYR A 286 0.21 -28.44 15.76
C TYR A 286 0.17 -28.56 14.22
N LEU A 287 1.28 -28.26 13.56
CA LEU A 287 1.60 -28.53 12.16
C LEU A 287 2.85 -29.42 12.02
N ASP A 288 3.49 -29.73 13.15
CA ASP A 288 4.76 -30.45 13.28
C ASP A 288 4.52 -31.80 13.99
N PRO A 289 4.53 -32.93 13.25
CA PRO A 289 4.40 -34.28 13.82
C PRO A 289 5.68 -34.80 14.50
N ALA A 290 6.79 -34.05 14.47
CA ALA A 290 8.11 -34.38 14.99
C ALA A 290 8.48 -33.67 16.33
N SER A 291 7.73 -32.64 16.76
CA SER A 291 7.81 -31.78 17.99
C SER A 291 8.24 -32.36 19.35
N ASP A 292 8.47 -33.67 19.47
CA ASP A 292 9.01 -34.40 20.64
C ASP A 292 10.56 -34.22 20.78
N GLY A 293 11.19 -33.51 19.83
CA GLY A 293 12.63 -33.37 19.60
C GLY A 293 13.41 -32.31 20.40
N PRO A 294 14.73 -32.29 20.17
CA PRO A 294 15.44 -31.07 19.81
C PRO A 294 16.30 -31.28 18.54
N GLY A 295 15.90 -30.64 17.45
CA GLY A 295 16.44 -30.67 16.09
C GLY A 295 15.71 -29.61 15.25
N PHE A 296 15.67 -29.76 13.92
CA PHE A 296 14.89 -28.91 13.03
C PHE A 296 13.81 -29.67 12.22
N GLY A 297 13.83 -31.01 12.22
CA GLY A 297 12.75 -31.80 11.62
C GLY A 297 13.19 -33.17 11.12
N ASP A 298 12.28 -33.81 10.37
CA ASP A 298 12.38 -35.00 9.50
C ASP A 298 11.02 -35.74 9.60
N SER A 299 9.97 -35.12 9.07
CA SER A 299 8.57 -35.53 9.31
C SER A 299 8.10 -36.67 8.40
N ASP A 300 8.61 -36.77 7.17
CA ASP A 300 8.21 -37.80 6.20
C ASP A 300 9.19 -39.00 6.13
N ASN A 301 10.46 -38.79 6.52
CA ASN A 301 11.59 -39.73 6.55
C ASN A 301 12.29 -39.98 5.21
N ASP A 302 12.39 -38.94 4.36
CA ASP A 302 13.25 -38.87 3.18
C ASP A 302 14.75 -38.65 3.56
N GLY A 303 15.04 -37.69 4.43
CA GLY A 303 16.39 -37.31 4.88
C GLY A 303 16.80 -35.85 4.62
N ILE A 304 15.92 -35.02 4.05
CA ILE A 304 15.97 -33.55 4.16
C ILE A 304 15.42 -33.19 5.57
N ASP A 305 15.35 -31.90 5.89
CA ASP A 305 14.93 -31.39 7.20
C ASP A 305 13.75 -30.41 7.06
N ASP A 306 12.76 -30.52 7.94
CA ASP A 306 11.47 -29.81 7.82
C ASP A 306 11.65 -28.27 7.71
N GLN A 307 12.72 -27.69 8.31
CA GLN A 307 13.05 -26.26 8.16
C GLN A 307 13.50 -25.89 6.74
N VAL A 308 14.27 -26.76 6.07
CA VAL A 308 14.78 -26.57 4.71
C VAL A 308 13.64 -26.65 3.70
N GLU A 309 12.74 -27.59 3.91
CA GLU A 309 11.59 -27.83 3.05
C GLU A 309 10.48 -26.79 3.27
N CYS A 310 10.13 -26.47 4.52
CA CYS A 310 9.20 -25.39 4.78
C CYS A 310 9.78 -24.03 4.31
N GLY A 311 11.09 -23.87 4.48
CA GLY A 311 11.83 -22.64 4.19
C GLY A 311 11.47 -21.50 5.15
N PRO A 312 12.10 -20.31 5.00
CA PRO A 312 11.97 -19.20 5.95
C PRO A 312 10.63 -18.44 5.88
N ALA A 313 9.55 -19.05 5.36
CA ALA A 313 8.32 -18.34 4.99
C ALA A 313 7.03 -19.17 5.13
N LEU A 314 6.37 -19.11 6.28
CA LEU A 314 5.06 -19.72 6.49
C LEU A 314 3.91 -19.07 5.65
N PRO A 315 2.90 -19.85 5.19
CA PRO A 315 2.84 -21.30 5.25
C PRO A 315 3.87 -21.95 4.32
N CYS A 316 4.35 -23.14 4.72
CA CYS A 316 5.34 -23.94 4.01
C CYS A 316 5.02 -24.14 2.51
N ARG A 317 6.06 -24.51 1.75
CA ARG A 317 5.94 -24.77 0.31
C ARG A 317 4.99 -25.96 0.05
N ASP A 318 4.35 -25.89 -1.11
CA ASP A 318 3.44 -26.89 -1.68
C ASP A 318 3.77 -26.85 -3.18
N SER A 319 4.63 -27.76 -3.64
CA SER A 319 5.34 -27.64 -4.94
C SER A 319 4.55 -28.17 -6.16
N ASP A 320 3.75 -29.24 -6.06
CA ASP A 320 2.86 -29.68 -7.14
C ASP A 320 1.43 -29.07 -7.11
N LYS A 321 0.91 -28.70 -5.92
CA LYS A 321 -0.48 -28.30 -5.61
C LYS A 321 -1.53 -29.43 -5.54
N ASP A 322 -1.15 -30.60 -5.04
CA ASP A 322 -2.02 -31.65 -4.47
C ASP A 322 -2.70 -31.14 -3.19
N GLY A 323 -1.90 -30.60 -2.26
CA GLY A 323 -2.33 -30.09 -0.96
C GLY A 323 -1.79 -30.85 0.27
N ILE A 324 -0.75 -31.67 0.08
CA ILE A 324 0.29 -31.91 1.08
C ILE A 324 1.28 -30.71 0.99
N TYR A 325 2.15 -30.52 1.97
CA TYR A 325 3.27 -29.56 1.90
C TYR A 325 4.57 -30.33 1.71
N ASP A 326 5.59 -29.71 1.11
CA ASP A 326 6.86 -30.38 0.75
C ASP A 326 7.41 -31.24 1.91
N TYR A 327 7.55 -30.67 3.13
CA TYR A 327 7.98 -31.36 4.38
C TYR A 327 7.11 -32.54 4.89
N LEU A 328 6.14 -32.98 4.10
CA LEU A 328 5.23 -34.09 4.37
C LEU A 328 4.97 -34.96 3.13
N ASP A 329 5.62 -34.72 1.98
CA ASP A 329 5.37 -35.42 0.70
C ASP A 329 6.67 -35.89 0.02
N THR A 330 6.90 -37.21 0.04
CA THR A 330 8.09 -37.91 -0.51
C THR A 330 8.20 -37.87 -2.05
N ASP A 331 7.60 -36.90 -2.73
CA ASP A 331 7.41 -36.78 -4.19
C ASP A 331 6.97 -35.31 -4.51
N SER A 332 7.74 -34.31 -4.05
CA SER A 332 7.33 -32.89 -3.91
C SER A 332 6.83 -32.18 -5.18
N ASP A 333 7.36 -32.52 -6.36
CA ASP A 333 6.88 -32.00 -7.66
C ASP A 333 5.83 -32.92 -8.35
N ASN A 334 5.71 -34.17 -7.88
CA ASN A 334 4.87 -35.26 -8.41
C ASN A 334 5.32 -35.85 -9.78
N ASP A 335 6.61 -35.83 -10.09
CA ASP A 335 7.27 -36.54 -11.19
C ASP A 335 7.18 -38.08 -11.01
N GLY A 336 7.41 -38.56 -9.79
CA GLY A 336 7.43 -39.98 -9.43
C GLY A 336 8.83 -40.61 -9.38
N ILE A 337 9.86 -39.79 -9.20
CA ILE A 337 11.08 -40.13 -8.44
C ILE A 337 10.69 -39.94 -6.94
N SER A 338 11.57 -39.44 -6.07
CA SER A 338 11.29 -39.10 -4.67
C SER A 338 12.42 -38.24 -4.11
N ASP A 339 12.09 -37.37 -3.18
CA ASP A 339 12.96 -36.33 -2.64
C ASP A 339 14.28 -36.93 -2.05
N ASP A 340 14.25 -38.15 -1.47
CA ASP A 340 15.43 -38.91 -1.01
C ASP A 340 16.36 -39.44 -2.12
N GLU A 341 15.87 -39.48 -3.36
CA GLU A 341 16.58 -39.89 -4.58
C GLU A 341 17.05 -38.68 -5.41
N GLU A 342 16.42 -37.51 -5.27
CA GLU A 342 16.75 -36.25 -5.97
C GLU A 342 17.68 -35.33 -5.16
N ALA A 343 17.44 -35.13 -3.86
CA ALA A 343 18.33 -34.37 -2.99
C ALA A 343 19.64 -35.11 -2.65
N ASP A 344 19.77 -36.39 -3.05
CA ASP A 344 21.03 -37.12 -3.18
C ASP A 344 21.90 -37.19 -1.89
N ALA A 345 21.25 -37.56 -0.78
CA ALA A 345 21.91 -37.93 0.48
C ALA A 345 22.91 -36.89 1.04
N VAL A 346 22.50 -35.61 0.99
CA VAL A 346 23.24 -34.43 1.47
C VAL A 346 23.99 -34.68 2.78
N ALA A 347 25.23 -34.18 2.84
CA ALA A 347 25.99 -34.07 4.08
C ALA A 347 25.93 -32.63 4.62
N ASP A 348 25.76 -32.51 5.94
CA ASP A 348 26.04 -31.33 6.77
C ASP A 348 27.51 -30.90 6.54
N ASN A 349 27.72 -30.07 5.50
CA ASN A 349 29.03 -29.73 4.96
C ASN A 349 29.67 -28.53 5.67
N ASP A 350 28.88 -27.51 6.06
CA ASP A 350 29.36 -26.36 6.82
C ASP A 350 29.48 -26.65 8.34
N GLY A 351 28.78 -27.69 8.81
CA GLY A 351 28.79 -28.15 10.19
C GLY A 351 27.82 -27.42 11.13
N ASP A 352 26.84 -26.67 10.61
CA ASP A 352 25.79 -26.03 11.41
C ASP A 352 24.70 -27.02 11.86
N GLY A 353 24.52 -28.12 11.12
CA GLY A 353 23.56 -29.18 11.36
C GLY A 353 22.41 -29.28 10.36
N ILE A 354 22.37 -28.42 9.33
CA ILE A 354 21.35 -28.37 8.27
C ILE A 354 21.91 -28.98 6.97
N ALA A 355 21.04 -29.57 6.16
CA ALA A 355 21.36 -30.06 4.81
C ALA A 355 20.95 -29.02 3.76
N GLU A 356 21.92 -28.38 3.09
CA GLU A 356 21.63 -27.50 1.94
C GLU A 356 21.25 -28.33 0.70
N PRO A 357 20.08 -28.10 0.07
CA PRO A 357 19.64 -28.88 -1.08
C PRO A 357 20.50 -28.72 -2.33
N LYS A 358 20.48 -29.76 -3.16
CA LYS A 358 21.01 -29.75 -4.53
C LYS A 358 20.13 -28.88 -5.44
N ASP A 359 20.77 -28.10 -6.31
CA ASP A 359 20.18 -27.21 -7.33
C ASP A 359 21.09 -27.29 -8.55
N THR A 360 20.83 -28.27 -9.43
CA THR A 360 21.78 -28.76 -10.44
C THR A 360 21.95 -27.79 -11.62
N ASP A 361 20.94 -27.01 -12.01
CA ASP A 361 21.05 -26.00 -13.09
C ASP A 361 21.33 -24.56 -12.59
N GLY A 362 21.14 -24.29 -11.29
CA GLY A 362 21.37 -22.98 -10.67
C GLY A 362 20.25 -21.94 -10.90
N ASP A 363 19.02 -22.35 -11.23
CA ASP A 363 17.83 -21.47 -11.31
C ASP A 363 17.49 -20.82 -9.95
N GLY A 364 17.80 -21.50 -8.84
CA GLY A 364 17.28 -21.19 -7.50
C GLY A 364 16.07 -22.06 -7.12
N THR A 365 15.98 -23.25 -7.71
CA THR A 365 14.94 -24.26 -7.48
C THR A 365 15.64 -25.60 -7.24
N PRO A 366 15.61 -26.16 -6.01
CA PRO A 366 16.25 -27.44 -5.74
C PRO A 366 15.69 -28.60 -6.58
N ASP A 367 16.53 -29.59 -6.85
CA ASP A 367 16.25 -30.72 -7.77
C ASP A 367 14.90 -31.39 -7.46
N TYR A 368 14.64 -31.71 -6.18
CA TYR A 368 13.38 -32.29 -5.68
C TYR A 368 12.12 -31.41 -5.87
N ARG A 369 12.23 -30.28 -6.60
CA ARG A 369 11.20 -29.25 -6.78
C ARG A 369 11.14 -28.67 -8.19
N ASP A 370 12.02 -29.07 -9.10
CA ASP A 370 11.88 -28.77 -10.53
C ASP A 370 11.38 -30.01 -11.29
N GLU A 371 10.82 -29.81 -12.49
CA GLU A 371 10.36 -30.90 -13.34
C GLU A 371 11.40 -31.25 -14.47
N ASP A 372 12.63 -30.71 -14.43
CA ASP A 372 13.61 -30.67 -15.55
C ASP A 372 15.01 -30.31 -14.99
N SER A 373 15.53 -31.06 -14.00
CA SER A 373 16.54 -30.60 -13.01
C SER A 373 17.90 -30.16 -13.56
N ASP A 374 18.32 -30.63 -14.75
CA ASP A 374 19.54 -30.16 -15.44
C ASP A 374 19.28 -29.15 -16.58
N ASN A 375 18.01 -28.85 -16.87
CA ASN A 375 17.55 -27.95 -17.93
C ASN A 375 18.02 -28.31 -19.37
N ASP A 376 18.32 -29.58 -19.68
CA ASP A 376 18.40 -30.10 -21.08
C ASP A 376 17.13 -29.75 -21.87
N GLY A 377 15.99 -29.82 -21.18
CA GLY A 377 14.65 -29.64 -21.76
C GLY A 377 13.99 -30.96 -22.16
N THR A 378 14.35 -32.05 -21.49
CA THR A 378 13.59 -33.31 -21.47
C THR A 378 12.66 -33.32 -20.25
N LYS A 379 12.77 -34.22 -19.27
CA LYS A 379 12.04 -34.25 -17.98
C LYS A 379 12.43 -35.51 -17.21
N ASP A 380 12.61 -35.40 -15.90
CA ASP A 380 13.21 -36.42 -15.04
C ASP A 380 12.41 -37.77 -15.07
N ILE A 381 11.06 -37.72 -15.13
CA ILE A 381 10.14 -38.87 -15.40
C ILE A 381 10.33 -39.59 -16.76
N ASP A 382 10.75 -38.89 -17.81
CA ASP A 382 11.05 -39.45 -19.14
C ASP A 382 12.53 -39.89 -19.22
N GLU A 383 13.42 -39.33 -18.38
CA GLU A 383 14.80 -39.78 -18.15
C GLU A 383 14.88 -41.07 -17.29
N MET A 384 14.05 -41.25 -16.27
CA MET A 384 14.24 -42.33 -15.29
C MET A 384 14.16 -43.76 -15.84
N ASN A 385 14.86 -44.66 -15.15
CA ASN A 385 15.07 -46.04 -15.59
C ASN A 385 13.71 -46.78 -15.71
N THR A 386 13.41 -47.47 -16.82
CA THR A 386 12.07 -48.06 -17.02
C THR A 386 11.99 -49.60 -16.87
N PRO A 387 11.36 -50.17 -15.81
CA PRO A 387 10.76 -49.50 -14.65
C PRO A 387 11.81 -49.07 -13.62
N HIS A 388 11.45 -48.10 -12.77
CA HIS A 388 12.36 -47.50 -11.80
C HIS A 388 13.02 -48.55 -10.89
N ASP A 389 14.31 -48.35 -10.63
CA ASP A 389 15.16 -49.20 -9.79
C ASP A 389 16.16 -48.28 -9.06
N PRO A 390 15.75 -47.58 -8.00
CA PRO A 390 16.54 -46.56 -7.27
C PRO A 390 17.97 -46.96 -6.93
N ALA A 391 18.21 -48.25 -6.71
CA ALA A 391 19.53 -48.78 -6.43
C ALA A 391 20.48 -48.81 -7.65
N ASN A 392 20.02 -48.40 -8.84
CA ASN A 392 20.74 -48.18 -10.11
C ASN A 392 19.88 -47.22 -10.98
N PRO A 393 20.01 -45.87 -10.87
CA PRO A 393 19.30 -44.92 -11.73
C PRO A 393 19.69 -45.07 -13.23
N LYS A 394 19.11 -44.25 -14.14
CA LYS A 394 19.58 -44.24 -15.53
C LYS A 394 20.92 -43.49 -15.55
N ASP A 395 21.88 -44.12 -16.19
CA ASP A 395 23.25 -43.72 -16.47
C ASP A 395 23.46 -44.25 -17.91
N SER A 396 23.51 -43.34 -18.88
CA SER A 396 23.40 -43.63 -20.32
C SER A 396 24.75 -43.71 -21.03
N ASP A 397 25.80 -43.18 -20.41
CA ASP A 397 27.17 -43.05 -20.91
C ASP A 397 28.18 -44.04 -20.24
N ASP A 398 27.89 -44.55 -19.03
CA ASP A 398 28.75 -45.32 -18.10
C ASP A 398 29.80 -44.46 -17.29
N ASP A 399 29.57 -43.17 -16.98
CA ASP A 399 30.51 -42.32 -16.20
C ASP A 399 30.35 -42.43 -14.65
N GLY A 400 29.15 -42.22 -14.12
CA GLY A 400 28.84 -42.15 -12.70
C GLY A 400 27.71 -41.18 -12.30
N ILE A 401 27.29 -40.25 -13.17
CA ILE A 401 26.21 -39.30 -12.91
C ILE A 401 24.86 -39.90 -13.36
N PRO A 402 23.75 -39.70 -12.62
CA PRO A 402 22.42 -40.06 -13.09
C PRO A 402 21.91 -39.13 -14.20
N ASP A 403 21.33 -39.68 -15.27
CA ASP A 403 20.76 -38.93 -16.42
C ASP A 403 19.64 -37.92 -16.07
N VAL A 404 19.19 -37.84 -14.82
CA VAL A 404 18.20 -36.85 -14.33
C VAL A 404 18.87 -35.56 -13.84
N ILE A 405 20.19 -35.56 -13.75
CA ILE A 405 21.06 -34.48 -13.26
C ILE A 405 22.38 -34.48 -14.06
N ASP A 406 22.32 -34.81 -15.36
CA ASP A 406 23.48 -34.92 -16.28
C ASP A 406 23.17 -34.22 -17.61
N HIS A 407 23.69 -33.00 -17.74
CA HIS A 407 23.50 -32.14 -18.90
C HIS A 407 24.16 -32.67 -20.21
N ASP A 408 24.92 -33.78 -20.19
CA ASP A 408 25.35 -34.50 -21.40
C ASP A 408 25.07 -36.03 -21.35
N ASP A 409 23.81 -36.43 -21.05
CA ASP A 409 23.22 -37.81 -21.06
C ASP A 409 23.70 -38.77 -22.18
N ASN A 410 24.23 -38.21 -23.25
CA ASN A 410 24.54 -38.84 -24.52
C ASN A 410 26.05 -38.99 -24.79
N GLY A 411 26.91 -38.42 -23.95
CA GLY A 411 28.37 -38.48 -24.04
C GLY A 411 28.91 -38.02 -25.39
N GLU A 412 28.59 -36.79 -25.83
CA GLU A 412 29.37 -36.13 -26.90
C GLU A 412 30.67 -35.50 -26.35
N GLU A 413 30.75 -35.20 -25.04
CA GLU A 413 31.98 -34.85 -24.31
C GLU A 413 32.44 -36.06 -23.44
N ALA A 414 33.27 -35.92 -22.38
CA ALA A 414 33.94 -37.11 -21.80
C ALA A 414 34.49 -36.97 -20.35
N GLY A 415 33.63 -36.70 -19.37
CA GLY A 415 34.01 -36.67 -17.95
C GLY A 415 32.90 -36.24 -16.97
N GLY A 416 31.62 -36.36 -17.34
CA GLY A 416 30.50 -35.86 -16.53
C GLY A 416 30.22 -34.36 -16.67
N GLY A 417 30.88 -33.68 -17.62
CA GLY A 417 30.73 -32.24 -17.83
C GLY A 417 32.06 -31.52 -17.96
N ASP A 418 31.95 -30.20 -17.83
CA ASP A 418 32.94 -29.12 -17.73
C ASP A 418 32.10 -27.92 -17.25
N SER A 419 31.45 -28.08 -16.08
CA SER A 419 30.24 -27.32 -15.72
C SER A 419 30.48 -25.81 -15.56
N ASP A 420 31.62 -25.41 -15.02
CA ASP A 420 32.05 -24.01 -14.90
C ASP A 420 32.78 -23.45 -16.14
N ASN A 421 33.27 -24.35 -17.01
CA ASN A 421 34.07 -24.10 -18.22
C ASN A 421 35.55 -23.67 -17.96
N ASP A 422 36.18 -24.11 -16.87
CA ASP A 422 37.64 -24.02 -16.67
C ASP A 422 38.42 -24.92 -17.68
N GLY A 423 37.96 -26.16 -17.88
CA GLY A 423 38.55 -27.16 -18.78
C GLY A 423 39.15 -28.42 -18.12
N LEU A 424 38.89 -28.65 -16.83
CA LEU A 424 38.86 -29.95 -16.17
C LEU A 424 37.56 -30.69 -16.54
N THR A 425 37.01 -31.54 -15.66
CA THR A 425 35.73 -32.25 -15.83
C THR A 425 35.19 -32.67 -14.47
N ASP A 426 33.88 -32.57 -14.26
CA ASP A 426 33.18 -32.78 -13.00
C ASP A 426 33.57 -34.08 -12.26
N ALA A 427 33.87 -35.16 -12.97
CA ALA A 427 34.31 -36.44 -12.40
C ALA A 427 35.82 -36.53 -12.04
N GLU A 428 36.65 -35.60 -12.52
CA GLU A 428 38.05 -35.42 -12.13
C GLU A 428 38.20 -34.48 -10.93
N GLU A 429 37.31 -33.49 -10.78
CA GLU A 429 37.22 -32.57 -9.62
C GLU A 429 36.41 -33.15 -8.46
N CYS A 430 35.32 -33.90 -8.73
CA CYS A 430 34.65 -34.74 -7.74
C CYS A 430 34.85 -36.27 -7.97
N PRO A 431 36.04 -36.84 -7.71
CA PRO A 431 36.32 -38.29 -7.82
C PRO A 431 35.49 -39.23 -6.93
N SER A 432 34.57 -38.69 -6.12
CA SER A 432 33.69 -39.41 -5.21
C SER A 432 32.20 -39.05 -5.38
N TYR A 433 31.84 -38.46 -6.52
CA TYR A 433 30.47 -38.02 -6.86
C TYR A 433 29.43 -39.06 -6.45
N PRO A 434 28.33 -38.66 -5.78
CA PRO A 434 27.94 -37.28 -5.44
C PRO A 434 28.42 -36.82 -4.05
N THR A 435 29.28 -37.58 -3.37
CA THR A 435 29.56 -37.38 -1.92
C THR A 435 31.02 -37.03 -1.64
N ASN A 436 31.27 -36.00 -0.82
CA ASN A 436 32.62 -35.50 -0.54
C ASN A 436 33.32 -35.01 -1.83
N CYS A 437 32.64 -34.18 -2.63
CA CYS A 437 33.33 -33.28 -3.54
C CYS A 437 34.15 -32.27 -2.71
N PRO A 438 35.33 -31.84 -3.18
CA PRO A 438 36.04 -30.69 -2.63
C PRO A 438 35.21 -29.39 -2.73
N ASP A 439 35.55 -28.45 -1.84
CA ASP A 439 35.10 -27.06 -1.74
C ASP A 439 36.28 -26.36 -1.07
N SER A 440 37.19 -25.84 -1.90
CA SER A 440 38.58 -25.56 -1.49
C SER A 440 38.80 -24.10 -1.03
N ASP A 441 38.09 -23.12 -1.63
CA ASP A 441 38.07 -21.73 -1.13
C ASP A 441 37.12 -21.53 0.07
N GLY A 442 36.09 -22.38 0.18
CA GLY A 442 35.07 -22.32 1.23
C GLY A 442 34.01 -21.22 1.03
N ASP A 443 33.75 -20.74 -0.19
CA ASP A 443 32.62 -19.84 -0.49
C ASP A 443 31.26 -20.55 -0.54
N GLY A 444 31.27 -21.89 -0.63
CA GLY A 444 30.09 -22.75 -0.65
C GLY A 444 29.71 -23.28 -2.04
N LYS A 445 30.56 -23.10 -3.06
CA LYS A 445 30.50 -23.88 -4.30
C LYS A 445 31.57 -24.97 -4.27
N PRO A 446 31.23 -26.25 -4.48
CA PRO A 446 32.22 -27.28 -4.78
C PRO A 446 33.06 -26.92 -6.00
N ASP A 447 34.34 -27.35 -6.01
CA ASP A 447 35.35 -26.90 -6.97
C ASP A 447 34.87 -26.97 -8.44
N TYR A 448 34.17 -28.05 -8.82
CA TYR A 448 33.65 -28.29 -10.18
C TYR A 448 32.56 -27.31 -10.69
N LEU A 449 32.19 -26.34 -9.87
CA LEU A 449 31.24 -25.27 -10.18
C LEU A 449 31.88 -23.87 -10.10
N ASP A 450 33.20 -23.74 -9.88
CA ASP A 450 33.84 -22.44 -9.73
C ASP A 450 34.54 -21.89 -10.98
N ASN A 451 33.81 -20.98 -11.63
CA ASN A 451 34.15 -20.33 -12.90
C ASN A 451 35.24 -19.25 -12.79
N ASN A 452 36.07 -19.29 -11.74
CA ASN A 452 37.26 -18.46 -11.56
C ASN A 452 38.53 -19.09 -12.19
N ASN A 453 38.65 -20.43 -12.25
CA ASN A 453 39.87 -21.19 -12.60
C ASN A 453 41.00 -20.91 -11.58
N ASP A 454 40.62 -20.82 -10.30
CA ASP A 454 41.38 -20.29 -9.16
C ASP A 454 40.81 -20.94 -7.86
N SER A 455 40.85 -22.29 -7.77
CA SER A 455 39.96 -23.10 -6.90
C SER A 455 40.00 -22.83 -5.38
N ASP A 456 40.97 -22.07 -4.86
CA ASP A 456 41.03 -21.63 -3.46
C ASP A 456 40.98 -20.09 -3.25
N ASP A 457 40.70 -19.32 -4.32
CA ASP A 457 40.68 -17.83 -4.43
C ASP A 457 41.90 -17.12 -3.79
N ASP A 458 43.06 -17.80 -3.72
CA ASP A 458 44.38 -17.18 -3.53
C ASP A 458 44.63 -16.06 -4.57
N GLY A 459 44.10 -16.29 -5.78
CA GLY A 459 44.26 -15.50 -6.98
C GLY A 459 45.32 -16.06 -7.95
N ILE A 460 45.98 -17.19 -7.67
CA ILE A 460 46.81 -17.98 -8.60
C ILE A 460 45.86 -18.97 -9.29
N LEU A 461 46.00 -19.09 -10.60
CA LEU A 461 45.25 -20.10 -11.34
C LEU A 461 45.93 -21.47 -11.14
N ASP A 462 45.18 -22.49 -10.75
CA ASP A 462 45.59 -23.90 -10.59
C ASP A 462 46.44 -24.44 -11.76
N GLY A 463 46.12 -24.03 -12.99
CA GLY A 463 46.92 -24.34 -14.20
C GLY A 463 48.32 -23.68 -14.30
N ASP A 464 48.65 -22.70 -13.44
CA ASP A 464 50.00 -22.13 -13.25
C ASP A 464 50.73 -22.74 -12.03
N GLU A 465 50.04 -23.54 -11.19
CA GLU A 465 50.57 -24.20 -9.98
C GLU A 465 51.07 -25.63 -10.26
N ASP A 466 50.55 -26.29 -11.29
CA ASP A 466 51.25 -27.41 -11.92
C ASP A 466 52.42 -26.92 -12.82
N PRO A 467 53.70 -27.10 -12.41
CA PRO A 467 54.86 -26.89 -13.30
C PRO A 467 55.02 -27.93 -14.43
N ASN A 468 54.06 -28.86 -14.59
CA ASN A 468 53.88 -29.77 -15.73
C ASN A 468 55.11 -30.65 -15.98
N LEU A 469 55.47 -31.41 -14.94
CA LEU A 469 56.76 -32.12 -14.83
C LEU A 469 56.77 -33.52 -15.50
N ASP A 470 55.60 -34.06 -15.77
CA ASP A 470 55.26 -35.32 -16.46
C ASP A 470 54.92 -35.12 -17.94
N SER A 471 54.42 -33.93 -18.30
CA SER A 471 54.16 -33.42 -19.67
C SER A 471 52.80 -33.74 -20.27
N ASP A 472 51.76 -33.72 -19.44
CA ASP A 472 50.35 -33.91 -19.77
C ASP A 472 49.67 -32.56 -20.09
N ASN A 473 49.92 -31.53 -19.25
CA ASN A 473 49.38 -30.15 -19.29
C ASN A 473 47.95 -30.03 -18.75
N ASP A 474 47.76 -30.52 -17.53
CA ASP A 474 46.49 -30.99 -16.97
C ASP A 474 46.79 -31.24 -15.47
N PRO A 475 46.37 -30.35 -14.53
CA PRO A 475 46.84 -30.39 -13.14
C PRO A 475 46.31 -31.58 -12.35
N ALA A 476 45.10 -32.07 -12.68
CA ALA A 476 44.49 -33.24 -12.07
C ALA A 476 45.23 -34.57 -12.38
N THR A 477 46.03 -34.66 -13.46
CA THR A 477 46.64 -35.93 -13.89
C THR A 477 48.02 -36.26 -13.31
N SER A 478 48.05 -36.48 -12.00
CA SER A 478 49.21 -36.81 -11.12
C SER A 478 49.70 -35.61 -10.30
N PRO A 479 48.81 -34.89 -9.60
CA PRO A 479 49.11 -33.62 -8.96
C PRO A 479 50.27 -33.69 -7.97
N ARG A 480 50.83 -32.52 -7.71
CA ARG A 480 51.82 -32.30 -6.67
C ARG A 480 51.14 -32.22 -5.30
N ASP A 481 51.91 -32.58 -4.29
CA ASP A 481 51.56 -32.68 -2.87
C ASP A 481 52.90 -32.42 -2.14
N THR A 482 53.10 -31.17 -1.69
CA THR A 482 54.42 -30.61 -1.34
C THR A 482 54.82 -30.88 0.10
N ASP A 483 53.94 -30.65 1.07
CA ASP A 483 54.19 -30.94 2.49
C ASP A 483 54.01 -32.44 2.83
N ALA A 484 53.22 -33.18 2.04
CA ALA A 484 52.80 -34.59 2.20
C ALA A 484 51.66 -34.88 3.20
N ASP A 485 50.74 -33.93 3.39
CA ASP A 485 49.44 -34.01 4.09
C ASP A 485 48.45 -34.93 3.35
N GLY A 486 48.20 -34.65 2.07
CA GLY A 486 47.22 -35.34 1.24
C GLY A 486 46.31 -34.45 0.37
N ILE A 487 46.32 -33.14 0.54
CA ILE A 487 45.72 -32.14 -0.38
C ILE A 487 46.70 -31.89 -1.56
N PRO A 488 46.22 -31.60 -2.79
CA PRO A 488 47.06 -31.13 -3.90
C PRO A 488 47.59 -29.70 -3.73
N ASP A 489 48.79 -29.42 -4.28
CA ASP A 489 49.41 -28.06 -4.36
C ASP A 489 48.55 -26.96 -5.03
N TYR A 490 47.37 -27.28 -5.57
CA TYR A 490 46.45 -26.34 -6.26
C TYR A 490 45.09 -26.20 -5.56
N LEU A 491 44.95 -26.81 -4.37
CA LEU A 491 43.78 -26.78 -3.50
C LEU A 491 44.21 -26.56 -2.03
N ASP A 492 45.45 -26.10 -1.79
CA ASP A 492 46.12 -26.11 -0.48
C ASP A 492 46.62 -24.71 -0.10
N ASP A 493 45.76 -24.01 0.64
CA ASP A 493 45.86 -22.64 1.15
C ASP A 493 47.13 -22.27 1.97
N ASP A 494 48.06 -23.20 2.18
CA ASP A 494 49.38 -23.06 2.86
C ASP A 494 50.28 -24.22 2.35
N ALA A 495 50.55 -24.27 1.04
CA ALA A 495 51.00 -25.46 0.29
C ALA A 495 52.38 -26.04 0.71
N ASP A 496 53.11 -25.37 1.60
CA ASP A 496 54.32 -25.89 2.23
C ASP A 496 54.27 -26.03 3.76
N ASN A 497 53.17 -25.59 4.39
CA ASN A 497 52.89 -25.63 5.83
C ASN A 497 53.85 -24.80 6.70
N ASP A 498 54.36 -23.67 6.20
CA ASP A 498 55.12 -22.65 6.93
C ASP A 498 54.22 -21.84 7.88
N GLY A 499 52.96 -21.58 7.50
CA GLY A 499 52.03 -20.75 8.27
C GLY A 499 51.78 -19.35 7.70
N LYS A 500 52.03 -19.14 6.41
CA LYS A 500 51.51 -18.04 5.59
C LYS A 500 50.66 -18.65 4.48
N LYS A 501 49.60 -17.96 4.05
CA LYS A 501 48.90 -18.34 2.82
C LYS A 501 49.78 -18.06 1.61
N ASP A 502 49.69 -18.88 0.57
CA ASP A 502 50.31 -18.68 -0.73
C ASP A 502 50.04 -17.25 -1.28
N SER A 503 48.87 -16.70 -0.93
CA SER A 503 48.41 -15.37 -1.33
C SER A 503 49.20 -14.21 -0.73
N GLU A 504 49.91 -14.45 0.38
CA GLU A 504 50.87 -13.52 0.99
C GLU A 504 52.31 -13.74 0.45
N GLU A 505 52.58 -14.92 -0.09
CA GLU A 505 53.88 -15.40 -0.56
C GLU A 505 54.14 -15.10 -2.04
N ARG A 506 53.08 -14.91 -2.83
CA ARG A 506 53.15 -14.56 -4.25
C ARG A 506 53.74 -13.18 -4.55
N ASP A 507 54.13 -12.97 -5.82
CA ASP A 507 54.55 -11.66 -6.37
C ASP A 507 53.29 -10.86 -6.75
N GLU A 508 53.22 -9.56 -6.44
CA GLU A 508 52.00 -8.75 -6.69
C GLU A 508 52.22 -7.63 -7.75
N PRO A 509 51.53 -7.65 -8.92
CA PRO A 509 50.67 -8.72 -9.42
C PRO A 509 51.48 -9.89 -9.98
N TYR A 510 50.89 -11.09 -9.88
CA TYR A 510 51.53 -12.36 -10.24
C TYR A 510 52.03 -12.43 -11.68
N ASP A 511 53.18 -13.08 -11.87
CA ASP A 511 53.76 -13.42 -13.18
C ASP A 511 54.28 -14.86 -13.14
N ALA A 512 53.47 -15.83 -13.55
CA ALA A 512 53.86 -17.24 -13.69
C ALA A 512 55.11 -17.51 -14.57
N ASN A 513 55.59 -16.51 -15.33
CA ASN A 513 56.87 -16.60 -16.06
C ASN A 513 58.10 -16.34 -15.16
N ASN A 514 57.88 -15.79 -13.96
CA ASN A 514 58.86 -15.41 -12.93
C ASN A 514 58.11 -15.25 -11.58
N PRO A 515 57.66 -16.34 -10.93
CA PRO A 515 57.07 -16.26 -9.58
C PRO A 515 58.11 -15.79 -8.54
N ARG A 516 57.63 -15.45 -7.33
CA ARG A 516 58.47 -14.98 -6.21
C ARG A 516 59.37 -16.12 -5.73
N ASP A 517 60.65 -15.83 -5.50
CA ASP A 517 61.73 -16.76 -5.11
C ASP A 517 62.76 -15.93 -4.34
N THR A 518 62.53 -15.76 -3.04
CA THR A 518 63.22 -14.83 -2.15
C THR A 518 64.63 -15.31 -1.82
N ASP A 519 64.82 -16.61 -1.59
CA ASP A 519 66.15 -17.23 -1.40
C ASP A 519 66.99 -17.25 -2.69
N HIS A 520 66.34 -17.45 -3.85
CA HIS A 520 66.93 -17.75 -5.16
C HIS A 520 67.47 -19.19 -5.32
N ASP A 521 66.82 -20.19 -4.70
CA ASP A 521 67.10 -21.63 -4.91
C ASP A 521 66.58 -22.08 -6.30
N GLY A 522 65.38 -21.61 -6.67
CA GLY A 522 64.64 -22.02 -7.85
C GLY A 522 63.38 -22.86 -7.56
N ILE A 523 62.87 -22.79 -6.33
CA ILE A 523 61.50 -23.13 -5.92
C ILE A 523 60.79 -21.79 -5.60
N PRO A 524 59.52 -21.60 -5.96
CA PRO A 524 58.76 -20.42 -5.56
C PRO A 524 58.56 -20.31 -4.04
N ASP A 525 58.42 -19.09 -3.51
CA ASP A 525 58.17 -18.82 -2.07
C ASP A 525 56.97 -19.60 -1.55
N VAL A 526 55.86 -19.60 -2.31
CA VAL A 526 54.60 -20.32 -2.06
C VAL A 526 54.76 -21.82 -1.76
N ILE A 527 55.90 -22.44 -2.14
CA ILE A 527 56.13 -23.88 -2.00
C ILE A 527 57.56 -24.26 -1.52
N ASP A 528 58.19 -23.47 -0.61
CA ASP A 528 59.58 -23.65 -0.09
C ASP A 528 59.81 -23.46 1.45
N ASN A 529 59.01 -24.13 2.28
CA ASN A 529 58.99 -24.31 3.76
C ASN A 529 60.15 -23.80 4.66
N THR A 530 60.60 -22.53 4.55
CA THR A 530 61.76 -22.00 5.30
C THR A 530 61.73 -20.53 5.78
N ASP A 531 60.64 -20.10 6.43
CA ASP A 531 60.54 -19.14 7.57
C ASP A 531 61.25 -17.76 7.59
N GLY A 532 61.87 -17.29 6.50
CA GLY A 532 62.34 -15.90 6.33
C GLY A 532 63.58 -15.53 7.15
N ASP A 533 63.41 -15.18 8.44
CA ASP A 533 64.49 -15.20 9.47
C ASP A 533 64.01 -15.10 10.95
N GLY A 534 62.89 -14.42 11.23
CA GLY A 534 62.02 -14.64 12.39
C GLY A 534 62.57 -14.32 13.79
N ASP A 535 62.79 -13.05 14.14
CA ASP A 535 63.15 -12.63 15.51
C ASP A 535 62.21 -11.64 16.23
N GLY A 536 61.27 -10.99 15.53
CA GLY A 536 60.17 -10.20 16.13
C GLY A 536 60.54 -8.75 16.43
N ASP A 537 60.89 -8.06 15.35
CA ASP A 537 61.38 -6.68 15.23
C ASP A 537 60.82 -6.19 13.88
N ALA A 538 59.70 -5.46 13.91
CA ALA A 538 58.79 -5.33 12.75
C ALA A 538 59.28 -4.37 11.64
N ASP A 539 60.05 -3.35 12.00
CA ASP A 539 60.66 -2.36 11.08
C ASP A 539 62.18 -2.57 10.88
N ASN A 540 62.80 -3.43 11.69
CA ASN A 540 64.23 -3.79 11.66
C ASN A 540 65.19 -2.70 12.17
N ASP A 541 64.75 -1.76 13.02
CA ASP A 541 65.63 -0.75 13.65
C ASP A 541 66.59 -1.37 14.70
N GLY A 542 66.19 -2.49 15.31
CA GLY A 542 66.94 -3.19 16.36
C GLY A 542 66.36 -3.09 17.78
N ILE A 543 65.18 -2.48 17.95
CA ILE A 543 64.37 -2.47 19.17
C ILE A 543 63.14 -3.37 18.97
N PRO A 544 62.85 -4.36 19.85
CA PRO A 544 61.75 -5.30 19.60
C PRO A 544 60.41 -4.76 20.13
N ASP A 545 59.37 -4.73 19.29
CA ASP A 545 58.05 -4.07 19.35
C ASP A 545 57.41 -3.91 20.76
N SER A 546 57.69 -4.90 21.60
CA SER A 546 57.34 -4.99 23.02
C SER A 546 57.92 -3.88 23.92
N ALA A 547 58.87 -3.07 23.44
CA ALA A 547 59.41 -1.92 24.15
C ALA A 547 58.61 -0.64 23.81
N GLU A 548 58.33 -0.45 22.53
CA GLU A 548 57.61 0.68 21.92
C GLU A 548 56.14 0.63 22.35
N CYS A 549 55.42 -0.46 22.04
CA CYS A 549 54.05 -0.66 22.48
C CYS A 549 53.96 -1.23 23.92
N GLY A 550 54.63 -0.57 24.88
CA GLY A 550 54.60 -0.90 26.31
C GLY A 550 53.25 -0.64 27.03
N SER A 551 52.30 0.03 26.37
CA SER A 551 50.93 0.31 26.85
C SER A 551 49.93 0.34 25.69
N HIS A 552 48.62 0.38 25.98
CA HIS A 552 47.55 0.46 24.96
C HIS A 552 46.64 1.67 25.23
N PRO A 553 46.30 2.51 24.22
CA PRO A 553 46.79 2.46 22.83
C PRO A 553 48.33 2.50 22.74
N CYS A 554 48.88 1.90 21.68
CA CYS A 554 50.31 2.02 21.40
C CYS A 554 50.67 3.50 21.23
N ARG A 555 51.96 3.81 21.39
CA ARG A 555 52.45 5.16 21.13
C ARG A 555 52.57 5.39 19.62
N ASP A 556 52.30 6.62 19.24
CA ASP A 556 52.39 7.24 17.91
C ASP A 556 52.96 8.62 18.26
N THR A 557 54.19 8.89 17.85
CA THR A 557 55.02 9.94 18.47
C THR A 557 54.97 11.26 17.73
N ASP A 558 54.98 11.26 16.40
CA ASP A 558 54.83 12.48 15.60
C ASP A 558 53.36 12.82 15.26
N GLY A 559 52.43 11.87 15.44
CA GLY A 559 51.00 12.03 15.20
C GLY A 559 50.56 11.81 13.74
N ASP A 560 51.38 11.17 12.91
CA ASP A 560 51.08 10.77 11.54
C ASP A 560 49.94 9.72 11.45
N GLY A 561 49.90 8.80 12.42
CA GLY A 561 48.98 7.65 12.45
C GLY A 561 49.66 6.28 12.37
N ILE A 562 50.99 6.23 12.23
CA ILE A 562 51.80 5.00 12.35
C ILE A 562 52.27 4.86 13.81
N PRO A 563 52.06 3.70 14.47
CA PRO A 563 52.59 3.46 15.81
C PRO A 563 54.13 3.30 15.81
N ASP A 564 54.79 3.76 16.88
CA ASP A 564 56.26 3.73 17.10
C ASP A 564 56.90 2.38 16.68
N TYR A 565 56.24 1.24 16.96
CA TYR A 565 56.77 -0.13 16.68
C TYR A 565 56.72 -0.57 15.20
N THR A 566 56.39 0.35 14.29
CA THR A 566 56.28 0.13 12.85
C THR A 566 56.77 1.33 12.04
N ASP A 567 57.37 2.33 12.69
CA ASP A 567 57.98 3.49 12.03
C ASP A 567 59.51 3.37 12.08
N THR A 568 60.19 4.15 11.25
CA THR A 568 61.65 4.14 11.09
C THR A 568 62.29 5.51 11.38
N ASP A 569 61.49 6.55 11.63
CA ASP A 569 61.88 7.94 11.91
C ASP A 569 60.85 8.52 12.92
N SER A 570 60.63 7.80 14.03
CA SER A 570 59.43 7.89 14.91
C SER A 570 59.07 9.27 15.44
N ASP A 571 60.03 10.20 15.50
CA ASP A 571 59.83 11.58 15.97
C ASP A 571 59.82 12.64 14.83
N SER A 572 60.03 12.21 13.59
CA SER A 572 60.08 13.01 12.37
C SER A 572 61.19 14.10 12.31
N ASP A 573 62.26 14.03 13.13
CA ASP A 573 63.46 14.89 12.98
C ASP A 573 64.11 14.73 11.58
N GLY A 574 64.11 13.50 11.05
CA GLY A 574 64.82 13.11 9.85
C GLY A 574 66.13 12.37 10.11
N VAL A 575 66.21 11.64 11.23
CA VAL A 575 67.29 10.70 11.58
C VAL A 575 66.63 9.41 12.08
N LEU A 576 66.88 8.32 11.35
CA LEU A 576 66.22 7.05 11.59
C LEU A 576 66.53 6.47 12.98
N ASP A 577 65.57 5.74 13.55
CA ASP A 577 65.68 5.13 14.88
C ASP A 577 66.92 4.21 15.01
N GLU A 578 67.30 3.50 13.92
CA GLU A 578 68.53 2.67 13.84
C GLU A 578 69.85 3.44 14.13
N ASP A 579 69.92 4.73 13.80
CA ASP A 579 71.08 5.61 14.01
C ASP A 579 70.97 6.35 15.38
N GLU A 580 69.75 6.43 15.93
CA GLU A 580 69.40 7.16 17.16
C GLU A 580 69.47 6.31 18.43
N VAL A 581 68.96 5.08 18.40
CA VAL A 581 68.96 4.09 19.50
C VAL A 581 70.37 3.86 20.09
N GLY A 582 71.38 3.85 19.23
CA GLY A 582 72.80 3.86 19.59
C GLY A 582 73.40 2.53 20.05
N ASP A 583 74.45 2.61 20.89
CA ASP A 583 75.33 1.46 21.25
C ASP A 583 74.61 0.31 22.03
N ASN A 584 73.33 0.45 22.42
CA ASN A 584 72.58 -0.52 23.26
C ASN A 584 71.04 -0.28 23.27
N PRO A 585 70.24 -1.04 22.49
CA PRO A 585 68.77 -0.90 22.43
C PRO A 585 68.01 -0.99 23.76
N ALA A 586 68.57 -1.67 24.77
CA ALA A 586 67.94 -1.76 26.10
C ALA A 586 68.13 -0.51 27.00
N GLU A 587 68.89 0.50 26.56
CA GLU A 587 69.04 1.82 27.20
C GLU A 587 69.28 2.84 26.06
N PRO A 588 68.24 3.30 25.33
CA PRO A 588 68.36 4.22 24.18
C PRO A 588 69.08 5.54 24.51
N LYS A 589 69.51 6.24 23.46
CA LYS A 589 70.24 7.51 23.57
C LYS A 589 69.36 8.61 24.17
N ASP A 590 69.93 9.37 25.10
CA ASP A 590 69.39 10.60 25.70
C ASP A 590 70.57 11.59 25.68
N SER A 591 70.49 12.59 24.80
CA SER A 591 71.58 13.49 24.45
C SER A 591 71.66 14.74 25.34
N ASP A 592 70.54 15.25 25.85
CA ASP A 592 70.49 16.48 26.66
C ASP A 592 70.41 16.23 28.19
N ASN A 593 69.90 15.06 28.59
CA ASN A 593 69.68 14.52 29.95
C ASN A 593 68.47 15.12 30.69
N ASP A 594 67.37 15.37 29.97
CA ASP A 594 66.06 15.66 30.53
C ASP A 594 65.29 14.42 31.05
N GLY A 595 65.36 13.30 30.33
CA GLY A 595 64.68 12.04 30.66
C GLY A 595 63.78 11.47 29.57
N ILE A 596 63.61 12.15 28.43
CA ILE A 596 63.08 11.61 27.18
C ILE A 596 64.27 11.08 26.34
N PRO A 597 64.15 9.93 25.64
CA PRO A 597 65.13 9.48 24.66
C PRO A 597 65.09 10.31 23.37
N ASP A 598 66.17 10.27 22.61
CA ASP A 598 66.28 11.03 21.36
C ASP A 598 65.31 10.50 20.27
N ILE A 599 65.04 9.18 20.21
CA ILE A 599 63.98 8.49 19.41
C ILE A 599 62.52 8.91 19.76
N ALA A 600 62.37 10.04 20.44
CA ALA A 600 61.17 10.50 21.10
C ALA A 600 61.22 12.01 21.44
N ASP A 601 62.24 12.76 21.00
CA ASP A 601 62.47 14.17 21.33
C ASP A 601 62.89 14.95 20.06
N PRO A 602 61.91 15.46 19.29
CA PRO A 602 62.17 16.17 18.03
C PRO A 602 63.02 17.45 18.19
N VAL A 603 63.32 17.90 19.41
CA VAL A 603 64.07 19.14 19.68
C VAL A 603 65.08 18.96 20.84
N THR A 604 65.86 17.87 20.81
CA THR A 604 66.96 17.62 21.78
C THR A 604 67.83 18.85 22.10
N GLY A 605 67.95 19.16 23.40
CA GLY A 605 68.62 20.36 23.91
C GLY A 605 70.16 20.39 23.82
N GLU A 606 70.79 21.55 24.07
CA GLU A 606 72.26 21.59 24.30
C GLU A 606 72.60 21.02 25.71
N GLU A 607 73.38 19.92 25.79
CA GLU A 607 73.89 19.24 27.02
C GLU A 607 73.64 20.01 28.36
N GLY A 608 72.53 19.71 29.04
CA GLY A 608 72.21 20.30 30.34
C GLY A 608 71.65 21.72 30.31
N GLU A 609 70.91 22.09 29.26
CA GLU A 609 69.76 22.98 29.40
C GLU A 609 68.62 22.22 30.15
N ASN A 610 67.34 22.25 29.78
CA ASN A 610 66.27 21.83 30.70
C ASN A 610 65.18 20.95 30.06
N GLY A 611 65.55 20.14 29.06
CA GLY A 611 64.63 19.65 28.03
C GLY A 611 64.55 20.61 26.85
N GLY A 612 63.91 20.17 25.77
CA GLY A 612 63.58 20.97 24.60
C GLY A 612 62.46 21.99 24.85
N ASP A 613 61.75 22.30 23.77
CA ASP A 613 60.59 23.21 23.66
C ASP A 613 59.91 22.81 22.33
N SER A 614 59.43 21.57 22.28
CA SER A 614 59.16 20.82 21.05
C SER A 614 57.90 21.30 20.33
N ASP A 615 56.82 21.56 21.07
CA ASP A 615 55.61 22.21 20.56
C ASP A 615 55.79 23.73 20.29
N GLY A 616 56.77 24.35 20.96
CA GLY A 616 57.08 25.78 20.90
C GLY A 616 56.17 26.70 21.71
N ASP A 617 55.42 26.19 22.70
CA ASP A 617 54.62 26.97 23.67
C ASP A 617 55.52 27.88 24.55
N GLY A 618 56.69 27.39 24.93
CA GLY A 618 57.64 28.05 25.82
C GLY A 618 57.61 27.63 27.30
N VAL A 619 57.01 26.48 27.64
CA VAL A 619 57.42 25.64 28.78
C VAL A 619 58.70 24.88 28.39
N ALA A 620 58.81 23.57 28.59
CA ALA A 620 59.98 22.76 28.24
C ALA A 620 59.66 21.28 28.52
N ASP A 621 59.96 20.42 27.54
CA ASP A 621 59.41 19.06 27.41
C ASP A 621 59.51 18.21 28.68
N ARG A 622 60.61 18.36 29.42
CA ARG A 622 60.86 17.80 30.76
C ARG A 622 59.81 18.10 31.84
N ASP A 623 59.34 19.34 31.89
CA ASP A 623 58.42 19.85 32.92
C ASP A 623 56.96 19.48 32.58
N GLU A 624 56.64 19.18 31.32
CA GLU A 624 55.46 18.43 30.85
C GLU A 624 55.61 16.90 31.10
N CYS A 625 56.49 16.20 30.37
CA CYS A 625 56.70 14.75 30.47
C CYS A 625 57.57 14.35 31.68
N THR A 626 57.03 14.54 32.88
CA THR A 626 57.75 14.26 34.14
C THR A 626 58.01 12.77 34.46
N ALA A 627 57.65 11.82 33.57
CA ALA A 627 57.64 10.38 33.87
C ALA A 627 57.69 9.41 32.65
N TRP A 628 58.57 9.64 31.66
CA TRP A 628 58.77 8.75 30.49
C TRP A 628 58.83 7.24 30.87
N PRO A 629 58.21 6.33 30.07
CA PRO A 629 57.47 6.58 28.83
C PRO A 629 56.01 7.02 29.06
N ASN A 630 55.59 7.22 30.32
CA ASN A 630 54.23 7.60 30.66
C ASN A 630 54.15 9.12 30.85
N CYS A 631 54.23 9.86 29.74
CA CYS A 631 53.96 11.30 29.70
C CYS A 631 52.49 11.59 30.08
N VAL A 632 52.16 12.87 30.25
CA VAL A 632 50.77 13.31 30.46
C VAL A 632 50.17 13.67 29.11
N ASP A 633 48.93 13.26 28.91
CA ASP A 633 47.99 13.75 27.91
C ASP A 633 46.80 14.31 28.73
N THR A 634 46.54 15.60 28.59
CA THR A 634 45.57 16.36 29.40
C THR A 634 44.16 16.36 28.81
N ASP A 635 44.03 16.23 27.49
CA ASP A 635 42.78 16.40 26.71
C ASP A 635 42.16 15.04 26.29
N HIS A 636 43.01 14.04 26.05
CA HIS A 636 42.76 12.65 25.69
C HIS A 636 42.46 12.42 24.20
N ASP A 637 43.16 13.14 23.30
CA ASP A 637 43.13 12.90 21.86
C ASP A 637 44.16 11.88 21.35
N GLY A 638 45.25 11.67 22.10
CA GLY A 638 46.33 10.72 21.80
C GLY A 638 47.73 11.34 21.85
N ILE A 639 47.86 12.65 21.66
CA ILE A 639 49.15 13.36 21.65
C ILE A 639 49.54 13.73 23.09
N ALA A 640 50.84 13.63 23.42
CA ALA A 640 51.34 14.00 24.74
C ALA A 640 51.49 15.52 24.90
N ASP A 641 51.27 16.05 26.12
CA ASP A 641 51.26 17.49 26.45
C ASP A 641 52.52 18.26 25.99
N TYR A 642 53.67 17.61 25.80
CA TYR A 642 54.92 18.24 25.34
C TYR A 642 55.04 18.41 23.82
N LEU A 643 54.10 17.84 23.06
CA LEU A 643 54.03 17.91 21.60
C LEU A 643 52.75 18.65 21.11
N ASP A 644 51.72 18.81 21.95
CA ASP A 644 50.50 19.57 21.62
C ASP A 644 50.51 21.03 22.11
N SER A 645 50.79 21.92 21.14
CA SER A 645 50.75 23.38 21.26
C SER A 645 49.42 24.05 21.64
N ASP A 646 48.30 23.34 21.83
CA ASP A 646 47.11 23.89 22.52
C ASP A 646 46.63 23.21 23.82
N SER A 647 47.27 22.12 24.28
CA SER A 647 47.01 21.42 25.57
C SER A 647 47.86 21.87 26.78
N SER A 648 48.58 22.99 26.68
CA SER A 648 49.38 23.57 27.77
C SER A 648 48.60 23.82 29.09
N PRO A 649 49.15 23.46 30.28
CA PRO A 649 48.37 23.30 31.52
C PRO A 649 47.86 24.57 32.25
N GLU A 650 47.70 25.76 31.62
CA GLU A 650 46.83 26.86 32.14
C GLU A 650 46.42 28.00 31.15
N ASP A 651 45.41 27.84 30.27
CA ASP A 651 44.54 28.99 29.90
C ASP A 651 43.04 28.64 29.68
N THR A 652 42.17 29.63 29.86
CA THR A 652 40.71 29.53 29.77
C THR A 652 40.08 30.80 29.16
N SER A 653 39.75 30.80 27.87
CA SER A 653 39.02 31.92 27.23
C SER A 653 38.03 31.52 26.11
N PRO A 654 36.88 32.23 25.96
CA PRO A 654 35.76 31.76 25.15
C PRO A 654 35.74 32.24 23.69
N LYS A 655 35.17 31.40 22.81
CA LYS A 655 34.86 31.69 21.40
C LYS A 655 33.94 32.93 21.21
N PRO A 656 34.06 33.68 20.09
CA PRO A 656 33.44 35.00 19.93
C PRO A 656 31.92 35.01 19.72
N ALA A 657 31.32 36.20 19.89
CA ALA A 657 29.86 36.39 19.90
C ALA A 657 29.18 36.24 18.51
N PRO A 658 27.92 35.76 18.46
CA PRO A 658 27.20 35.54 17.21
C PRO A 658 26.84 36.83 16.45
N GLU A 659 26.67 36.71 15.14
CA GLU A 659 26.18 37.78 14.28
C GLU A 659 24.74 38.18 14.61
N ALA A 660 24.33 39.37 14.15
CA ALA A 660 23.07 39.97 14.57
C ALA A 660 21.84 39.24 14.02
N ASP A 661 20.93 38.84 14.90
CA ASP A 661 19.59 38.35 14.55
C ASP A 661 18.86 39.36 13.64
N LEU A 662 18.71 38.98 12.37
CA LEU A 662 17.99 39.75 11.34
C LEU A 662 16.48 39.50 11.36
N GLY A 663 16.00 38.53 12.16
CA GLY A 663 14.60 38.14 12.32
C GLY A 663 14.13 37.08 11.32
N THR A 664 13.31 36.14 11.81
CA THR A 664 12.73 35.04 11.01
C THR A 664 11.73 35.55 9.96
N ILE A 665 11.91 35.14 8.71
CA ILE A 665 11.02 35.50 7.59
C ILE A 665 9.76 34.63 7.63
N LYS A 666 8.60 35.22 7.37
CA LYS A 666 7.30 34.56 7.47
C LYS A 666 6.78 34.18 6.09
N THR A 667 6.38 32.91 5.89
CA THR A 667 5.77 32.47 4.62
C THR A 667 4.42 31.78 4.83
N GLY A 668 3.52 31.98 3.87
CA GLY A 668 2.15 31.46 3.92
C GLY A 668 1.20 32.45 4.60
N VAL A 669 -0.04 32.03 4.87
CA VAL A 669 -1.13 32.96 5.22
C VAL A 669 -1.01 33.51 6.65
N TYR A 670 -0.24 34.60 6.81
CA TYR A 670 -0.15 35.36 8.08
C TYR A 670 -1.33 36.33 8.25
N GLY A 671 -2.46 35.78 8.70
CA GLY A 671 -3.65 36.54 9.07
C GLY A 671 -4.68 36.69 7.93
N VAL A 672 -5.75 37.44 8.21
CA VAL A 672 -6.98 37.40 7.40
C VAL A 672 -6.81 38.12 6.05
N GLY A 673 -6.36 37.38 5.04
CA GLY A 673 -6.14 37.86 3.68
C GLY A 673 -7.40 38.46 3.04
N ASN A 674 -7.35 39.75 2.67
CA ASN A 674 -8.44 40.42 1.96
C ASN A 674 -8.50 39.94 0.50
N MET A 675 -9.26 38.87 0.24
CA MET A 675 -9.70 38.49 -1.11
C MET A 675 -10.24 39.71 -1.87
N PRO A 676 -9.69 40.08 -3.05
CA PRO A 676 -10.03 41.32 -3.70
C PRO A 676 -11.49 41.33 -4.19
N PHE A 677 -12.24 42.37 -3.81
CA PHE A 677 -13.67 42.57 -4.10
C PHE A 677 -14.07 42.44 -5.58
N THR A 678 -13.10 42.47 -6.50
CA THR A 678 -13.27 42.19 -7.93
C THR A 678 -13.81 40.77 -8.20
N LEU A 679 -13.46 39.78 -7.38
CA LEU A 679 -13.93 38.39 -7.56
C LEU A 679 -15.45 38.28 -7.33
N VAL A 680 -15.94 38.85 -6.23
CA VAL A 680 -17.37 38.93 -5.89
C VAL A 680 -18.15 39.74 -6.94
N ALA A 681 -17.56 40.82 -7.46
CA ALA A 681 -18.16 41.62 -8.54
C ALA A 681 -18.29 40.85 -9.87
N LEU A 682 -17.39 39.90 -10.16
CA LEU A 682 -17.46 39.08 -11.37
C LEU A 682 -18.45 37.91 -11.24
N LEU A 683 -18.46 37.22 -10.09
CA LEU A 683 -19.43 36.18 -9.77
C LEU A 683 -20.87 36.72 -9.82
N THR A 684 -21.11 37.91 -9.26
CA THR A 684 -22.42 38.57 -9.35
C THR A 684 -22.79 39.01 -10.77
N LEU A 685 -21.82 39.39 -11.62
CA LEU A 685 -22.07 39.66 -13.06
C LEU A 685 -22.46 38.39 -13.83
N LEU A 686 -21.80 37.25 -13.57
CA LEU A 686 -22.14 35.95 -14.16
C LEU A 686 -23.55 35.49 -13.73
N ALA A 687 -23.90 35.68 -12.45
CA ALA A 687 -25.25 35.42 -11.95
C ALA A 687 -26.31 36.34 -12.59
N LEU A 688 -26.00 37.63 -12.78
CA LEU A 688 -26.92 38.61 -13.38
C LEU A 688 -27.19 38.37 -14.87
N ALA A 689 -26.26 37.74 -15.60
CA ALA A 689 -26.44 37.35 -17.00
C ALA A 689 -27.53 36.26 -17.19
N ARG A 690 -27.85 35.48 -16.15
CA ARG A 690 -28.70 34.26 -16.22
C ARG A 690 -30.22 34.50 -16.30
N ARG A 691 -30.67 35.75 -16.49
CA ARG A 691 -32.08 36.20 -16.31
C ARG A 691 -33.15 35.68 -17.29
N GLN A 692 -32.91 34.58 -18.02
CA GLN A 692 -33.94 33.88 -18.82
C GLN A 692 -33.99 32.34 -18.63
N SER A 693 -33.31 31.78 -17.63
CA SER A 693 -33.43 30.36 -17.28
C SER A 693 -33.50 30.17 -15.77
N ALA A 694 -34.72 30.05 -15.24
CA ALA A 694 -34.97 29.88 -13.81
C ALA A 694 -34.81 28.41 -13.39
N LYS A 695 -33.59 28.02 -12.99
CA LYS A 695 -33.24 26.85 -12.18
C LYS A 695 -31.72 26.86 -11.92
N LEU A 696 -31.28 27.57 -10.87
CA LEU A 696 -30.01 27.31 -10.16
C LEU A 696 -29.92 28.23 -8.93
N LEU A 697 -30.12 27.63 -7.76
CA LEU A 697 -29.85 28.20 -6.44
C LEU A 697 -29.65 27.02 -5.47
N ALA A 698 -28.56 26.28 -5.70
CA ALA A 698 -28.07 25.17 -4.90
C ALA A 698 -26.55 25.12 -5.10
N LEU A 699 -25.83 25.56 -4.08
CA LEU A 699 -24.37 25.54 -3.93
C LEU A 699 -24.08 25.89 -2.45
N PRO A 700 -24.65 25.09 -1.54
CA PRO A 700 -23.85 24.02 -0.95
C PRO A 700 -24.63 22.69 -0.91
N LEU A 701 -24.69 22.00 -2.06
CA LEU A 701 -25.36 20.70 -2.21
C LEU A 701 -24.81 20.01 -3.48
N LEU A 702 -23.51 19.69 -3.45
CA LEU A 702 -22.78 19.17 -4.63
C LEU A 702 -21.65 18.19 -4.28
N ILE A 703 -21.79 17.49 -3.14
CA ILE A 703 -20.96 16.35 -2.75
C ILE A 703 -21.88 15.12 -2.57
N SER A 704 -22.98 15.26 -1.81
CA SER A 704 -24.02 14.25 -1.58
C SER A 704 -24.95 13.96 -2.79
N SER A 705 -24.39 13.75 -3.99
CA SER A 705 -25.16 13.23 -5.14
C SER A 705 -24.29 12.45 -6.14
N LEU A 706 -23.36 11.63 -5.64
CA LEU A 706 -22.36 10.92 -6.46
C LEU A 706 -22.57 9.40 -6.60
N THR A 707 -23.75 8.87 -6.27
CA THR A 707 -24.11 7.47 -6.51
C THR A 707 -25.19 7.30 -7.60
N ALA A 708 -25.16 6.13 -8.25
CA ALA A 708 -26.06 5.62 -9.30
C ALA A 708 -26.07 6.28 -10.71
N ASN A 709 -26.10 5.39 -11.73
CA ASN A 709 -26.31 5.60 -13.18
C ASN A 709 -25.07 5.94 -14.03
N ALA A 710 -24.36 4.91 -14.50
CA ALA A 710 -23.30 5.02 -15.50
C ALA A 710 -23.86 5.32 -16.91
N ALA A 711 -23.90 6.60 -17.28
CA ALA A 711 -24.21 7.07 -18.64
C ALA A 711 -23.40 8.33 -19.06
N TRP A 712 -22.45 8.76 -18.24
CA TRP A 712 -21.71 10.02 -18.36
C TRP A 712 -20.30 9.87 -18.96
N TRP A 713 -19.71 8.69 -18.87
CA TRP A 713 -18.38 8.34 -19.41
C TRP A 713 -18.18 8.68 -20.91
N ASP A 714 -19.25 8.69 -21.70
CA ASP A 714 -19.21 9.00 -23.13
C ASP A 714 -18.84 10.47 -23.43
N GLU A 715 -18.93 11.40 -22.47
CA GLU A 715 -18.69 12.85 -22.68
C GLU A 715 -17.36 13.39 -22.15
N MET A 716 -16.50 12.52 -21.62
CA MET A 716 -15.32 12.92 -20.86
C MET A 716 -14.05 13.01 -21.71
N ASP A 717 -13.30 14.10 -21.56
CA ASP A 717 -11.95 14.26 -22.13
C ASP A 717 -10.92 14.36 -20.97
N LEU A 718 -10.02 13.38 -20.87
CA LEU A 718 -8.78 13.52 -20.10
C LEU A 718 -7.80 14.45 -20.85
N TYR A 719 -7.05 15.28 -20.13
CA TYR A 719 -6.04 16.17 -20.69
C TYR A 719 -4.76 16.27 -19.84
N ALA A 720 -3.67 16.59 -20.53
CA ALA A 720 -2.41 17.01 -19.94
C ALA A 720 -2.04 18.42 -20.44
N GLY A 721 -1.30 19.16 -19.64
CA GLY A 721 -1.00 20.57 -19.83
C GLY A 721 0.40 20.95 -19.38
N ALA A 722 1.00 21.89 -20.10
CA ALA A 722 2.23 22.56 -19.70
C ALA A 722 2.09 24.06 -19.95
N GLY A 723 2.61 24.87 -19.04
CA GLY A 723 2.52 26.33 -19.12
C GLY A 723 3.71 27.05 -18.51
N TYR A 724 3.86 28.29 -18.95
CA TYR A 724 4.91 29.21 -18.55
C TYR A 724 4.29 30.57 -18.24
N GLY A 725 4.87 31.29 -17.29
CA GLY A 725 4.26 32.48 -16.72
C GLY A 725 5.23 33.32 -15.92
N GLN A 726 4.67 34.28 -15.21
CA GLN A 726 5.38 35.06 -14.21
C GLN A 726 4.60 35.07 -12.89
N SER A 727 5.32 34.85 -11.80
CA SER A 727 4.79 34.96 -10.45
C SER A 727 4.95 36.38 -9.92
N TYR A 728 4.18 36.70 -8.88
CA TYR A 728 4.49 37.79 -7.96
C TYR A 728 4.53 37.20 -6.55
N LEU A 729 5.67 37.35 -5.88
CA LEU A 729 6.02 36.74 -4.59
C LEU A 729 6.39 37.84 -3.58
N SER A 730 5.92 37.70 -2.34
CA SER A 730 5.95 38.76 -1.33
C SER A 730 5.98 38.19 0.11
N PRO A 731 7.05 37.47 0.52
CA PRO A 731 7.20 36.96 1.88
C PRO A 731 7.07 38.04 2.97
N GLY A 732 6.61 37.63 4.15
CA GLY A 732 6.37 38.48 5.31
C GLY A 732 7.63 38.97 6.02
N VAL A 733 8.33 39.93 5.41
CA VAL A 733 9.53 40.59 5.97
C VAL A 733 9.23 41.77 6.91
N GLY A 734 7.95 42.01 7.25
CA GLY A 734 7.51 43.23 7.95
C GLY A 734 8.03 43.42 9.39
N ASP A 735 8.48 42.35 10.04
CA ASP A 735 9.06 42.37 11.39
C ASP A 735 10.60 42.20 11.40
N THR A 736 11.22 42.02 10.23
CA THR A 736 12.64 41.65 10.08
C THR A 736 13.49 42.83 9.56
N GLN A 737 14.80 42.63 9.41
CA GLN A 737 15.70 43.61 8.78
C GLN A 737 15.80 43.45 7.24
N TYR A 738 15.06 42.50 6.66
CA TYR A 738 15.16 42.17 5.24
C TYR A 738 14.32 43.09 4.34
N ASN A 739 14.80 43.40 3.14
CA ASN A 739 14.03 44.06 2.09
C ASN A 739 14.03 43.26 0.79
N ILE A 740 12.88 43.25 0.11
CA ILE A 740 12.70 42.63 -1.21
C ILE A 740 12.86 43.72 -2.29
N ASP A 741 13.83 43.55 -3.19
CA ASP A 741 14.07 44.49 -4.29
C ASP A 741 13.26 44.15 -5.55
N ASP A 742 13.09 42.87 -5.87
CA ASP A 742 12.24 42.37 -6.96
C ASP A 742 11.29 41.30 -6.44
N HIS A 743 10.01 41.47 -6.76
CA HIS A 743 8.91 40.59 -6.35
C HIS A 743 8.44 39.70 -7.51
N THR A 744 8.97 39.89 -8.73
CA THR A 744 8.51 39.18 -9.94
C THR A 744 9.54 38.15 -10.40
N GLN A 745 9.08 36.92 -10.64
CA GLN A 745 9.93 35.82 -11.11
C GLN A 745 9.29 35.09 -12.29
N ASP A 746 10.10 34.43 -13.11
CA ASP A 746 9.61 33.53 -14.15
C ASP A 746 9.18 32.18 -13.53
N ALA A 747 8.06 31.64 -14.00
CA ALA A 747 7.38 30.50 -13.38
C ALA A 747 6.90 29.48 -14.42
N TRP A 748 6.76 28.21 -14.03
CA TRP A 748 6.24 27.15 -14.89
C TRP A 748 5.26 26.23 -14.16
N LYS A 749 4.32 25.66 -14.91
CA LYS A 749 3.25 24.78 -14.43
C LYS A 749 3.13 23.55 -15.33
N LEU A 750 2.97 22.39 -14.72
CA LEU A 750 2.49 21.16 -15.35
C LEU A 750 1.12 20.83 -14.76
N SER A 751 0.18 20.36 -15.58
CA SER A 751 -1.13 19.92 -15.10
C SER A 751 -1.65 18.68 -15.80
N ALA A 752 -2.45 17.90 -15.08
CA ALA A 752 -3.22 16.78 -15.60
C ALA A 752 -4.66 16.94 -15.08
N GLY A 753 -5.64 16.76 -15.94
CA GLY A 753 -7.01 17.09 -15.58
C GLY A 753 -8.06 16.38 -16.42
N TRP A 754 -9.28 16.46 -15.94
CA TRP A 754 -10.43 15.75 -16.45
C TRP A 754 -11.57 16.73 -16.65
N ASP A 755 -12.12 16.78 -17.86
CA ASP A 755 -13.39 17.47 -18.08
C ASP A 755 -14.53 16.49 -17.76
N TRP A 756 -15.21 16.72 -16.63
CA TRP A 756 -16.42 15.98 -16.27
C TRP A 756 -17.54 16.24 -17.28
N ASN A 757 -17.61 17.48 -17.77
CA ASN A 757 -18.42 17.90 -18.91
C ASN A 757 -17.87 19.23 -19.45
N ASP A 758 -18.44 19.75 -20.54
CA ASP A 758 -18.02 21.02 -21.14
C ASP A 758 -18.07 22.24 -20.18
N HIS A 759 -18.76 22.16 -19.04
CA HIS A 759 -18.84 23.24 -18.05
C HIS A 759 -18.01 23.00 -16.78
N ILE A 760 -17.57 21.79 -16.48
CA ILE A 760 -16.88 21.46 -15.22
C ILE A 760 -15.65 20.60 -15.52
N SER A 761 -14.49 21.10 -15.10
CA SER A 761 -13.23 20.36 -15.13
C SER A 761 -12.62 20.28 -13.73
N ILE A 762 -11.86 19.22 -13.46
CA ILE A 762 -10.98 19.08 -12.30
C ILE A 762 -9.54 19.02 -12.83
N GLU A 763 -8.59 19.66 -12.16
CA GLU A 763 -7.18 19.72 -12.56
C GLU A 763 -6.27 19.50 -11.34
N GLY A 764 -5.39 18.49 -11.40
CA GLY A 764 -4.21 18.39 -10.54
C GLY A 764 -3.03 19.08 -11.22
N TYR A 765 -2.19 19.78 -10.45
CA TYR A 765 -1.05 20.51 -11.01
C TYR A 765 0.14 20.59 -10.05
N TYR A 766 1.32 20.74 -10.66
CA TYR A 766 2.55 21.14 -10.01
C TYR A 766 3.02 22.45 -10.64
N SER A 767 3.49 23.42 -9.85
CA SER A 767 4.09 24.64 -10.38
C SER A 767 5.25 25.15 -9.52
N ASN A 768 6.36 25.47 -10.17
CA ASN A 768 7.47 26.20 -9.57
C ASN A 768 7.28 27.70 -9.88
N LEU A 769 7.26 28.54 -8.85
CA LEU A 769 7.01 29.98 -8.96
C LEU A 769 8.30 30.82 -8.96
N GLY A 770 9.48 30.20 -8.91
CA GLY A 770 10.76 30.88 -8.74
C GLY A 770 11.04 31.27 -7.29
N SER A 771 11.96 32.22 -7.10
CA SER A 771 12.56 32.54 -5.81
C SER A 771 12.80 34.05 -5.59
N VAL A 772 12.66 34.52 -4.35
CA VAL A 772 12.77 35.94 -3.98
C VAL A 772 14.09 36.21 -3.29
N LYS A 773 14.88 37.14 -3.84
CA LYS A 773 16.14 37.62 -3.25
C LYS A 773 15.92 38.73 -2.23
N LEU A 774 16.67 38.65 -1.14
CA LEU A 774 16.52 39.46 0.05
C LEU A 774 17.81 40.24 0.34
N ASN A 775 17.69 41.53 0.58
CA ASN A 775 18.79 42.36 1.08
C ASN A 775 18.77 42.37 2.62
N PRO A 776 19.91 42.27 3.33
CA PRO A 776 21.28 42.35 2.80
C PRO A 776 21.79 41.08 2.09
N SER A 777 21.26 39.90 2.43
CA SER A 777 21.60 38.61 1.81
C SER A 777 20.48 37.59 2.10
N GLY A 778 20.25 36.65 1.19
CA GLY A 778 19.30 35.53 1.37
C GLY A 778 18.34 35.33 0.20
N GLU A 779 17.73 34.14 0.12
CA GLU A 779 16.76 33.80 -0.94
C GLU A 779 15.66 32.82 -0.45
N VAL A 780 14.41 32.99 -0.91
CA VAL A 780 13.28 32.06 -0.64
C VAL A 780 12.68 31.53 -1.94
N GLY A 781 12.77 30.23 -2.19
CA GLY A 781 12.07 29.52 -3.26
C GLY A 781 10.61 29.17 -2.94
N TYR A 782 9.77 29.07 -3.97
CA TYR A 782 8.34 28.74 -3.87
C TYR A 782 7.94 27.65 -4.87
N ARG A 783 7.52 26.48 -4.36
CA ARG A 783 6.99 25.34 -5.14
C ARG A 783 5.57 25.02 -4.68
N MET A 784 4.68 24.62 -5.59
CA MET A 784 3.28 24.28 -5.31
C MET A 784 2.90 22.92 -5.89
N LEU A 785 2.14 22.13 -5.15
CA LEU A 785 1.41 20.95 -5.61
C LEU A 785 -0.06 21.10 -5.20
N GLY A 786 -1.02 20.90 -6.09
CA GLY A 786 -2.43 21.14 -5.74
C GLY A 786 -3.47 20.61 -6.72
N GLY A 787 -4.74 20.76 -6.33
CA GLY A 787 -5.90 20.36 -7.10
C GLY A 787 -6.96 21.46 -7.12
N ASP A 788 -7.57 21.71 -8.28
CA ASP A 788 -8.61 22.73 -8.46
C ASP A 788 -9.80 22.28 -9.31
N ALA A 789 -10.94 22.93 -9.09
CA ALA A 789 -12.18 22.73 -9.85
C ALA A 789 -12.52 23.99 -10.66
N MET A 790 -12.75 23.83 -11.96
CA MET A 790 -12.94 24.91 -12.93
C MET A 790 -14.36 24.95 -13.51
N LEU A 791 -15.04 26.10 -13.41
CA LEU A 791 -16.38 26.32 -13.97
C LEU A 791 -16.32 27.13 -15.29
N HIS A 792 -16.58 26.48 -16.43
CA HIS A 792 -16.41 27.02 -17.78
C HIS A 792 -17.70 27.58 -18.41
N TYR A 793 -17.62 28.78 -18.99
CA TYR A 793 -18.70 29.44 -19.73
C TYR A 793 -18.34 29.70 -21.21
N TRP A 794 -18.86 28.87 -22.12
CA TRP A 794 -18.62 28.97 -23.57
C TRP A 794 -19.41 30.09 -24.26
N ALA A 795 -18.70 31.00 -24.93
CA ALA A 795 -19.30 32.19 -25.55
C ALA A 795 -20.17 31.92 -26.80
N ARG A 796 -20.28 30.68 -27.28
CA ARG A 796 -21.10 30.28 -28.43
C ARG A 796 -21.64 28.85 -28.30
N GLY A 797 -22.94 28.71 -28.10
CA GLY A 797 -23.68 27.44 -28.25
C GLY A 797 -23.94 26.67 -26.96
N GLY A 798 -23.12 26.86 -25.93
CA GLY A 798 -23.19 26.09 -24.67
C GLY A 798 -22.24 24.89 -24.65
N GLU A 799 -21.81 24.41 -25.82
CA GLU A 799 -20.94 23.25 -26.01
C GLU A 799 -19.52 23.66 -26.47
N ARG A 800 -18.53 22.81 -26.22
CA ARG A 800 -17.14 22.96 -26.64
C ARG A 800 -16.97 22.52 -28.09
N VAL A 801 -16.73 23.48 -28.97
CA VAL A 801 -16.65 23.25 -30.42
C VAL A 801 -15.44 23.95 -31.02
N GLN A 802 -14.75 23.34 -31.99
CA GLN A 802 -13.52 23.85 -32.58
C GLN A 802 -13.60 25.36 -32.93
N GLY A 803 -12.81 26.19 -32.24
CA GLY A 803 -12.84 27.65 -32.34
C GLY A 803 -13.77 28.37 -31.35
N SER A 804 -14.29 27.68 -30.32
CA SER A 804 -14.99 28.27 -29.18
C SER A 804 -14.00 28.89 -28.19
N ILE A 805 -14.49 29.86 -27.40
CA ILE A 805 -13.76 30.46 -26.28
C ILE A 805 -14.61 30.29 -25.02
N ALA A 806 -13.99 29.83 -23.94
CA ALA A 806 -14.55 29.85 -22.60
C ALA A 806 -13.93 30.97 -21.78
N LEU A 807 -14.72 31.51 -20.84
CA LEU A 807 -14.20 32.15 -19.64
C LEU A 807 -14.49 31.20 -18.48
N TYR A 808 -13.55 31.06 -17.54
CA TYR A 808 -13.74 30.21 -16.36
C TYR A 808 -13.23 30.88 -15.08
N ALA A 809 -13.78 30.42 -13.96
CA ALA A 809 -13.27 30.68 -12.63
C ALA A 809 -12.94 29.33 -11.99
N LYS A 810 -11.90 29.31 -11.15
CA LYS A 810 -11.46 28.10 -10.46
C LYS A 810 -11.13 28.36 -9.00
N VAL A 811 -11.27 27.32 -8.19
CA VAL A 811 -10.99 27.30 -6.75
C VAL A 811 -10.44 25.93 -6.39
N GLY A 812 -9.48 25.88 -5.46
CA GLY A 812 -8.81 24.65 -5.12
C GLY A 812 -7.96 24.74 -3.86
N LEU A 813 -7.30 23.63 -3.56
CA LEU A 813 -6.34 23.46 -2.47
C LEU A 813 -4.94 23.24 -3.04
N ASN A 814 -3.91 23.70 -2.33
CA ASN A 814 -2.51 23.44 -2.67
C ASN A 814 -1.65 23.36 -1.43
N HIS A 815 -0.61 22.52 -1.51
CA HIS A 815 0.51 22.47 -0.61
C HIS A 815 1.63 23.36 -1.16
N MET A 816 2.04 24.37 -0.39
CA MET A 816 3.21 25.21 -0.66
C MET A 816 4.43 24.63 0.04
N THR A 817 5.52 24.46 -0.71
CA THR A 817 6.84 24.15 -0.17
C THR A 817 7.76 25.36 -0.37
N ASN A 818 8.42 25.78 0.70
CA ASN A 818 9.45 26.81 0.69
C ASN A 818 10.82 26.23 1.00
N GLU A 819 11.85 26.85 0.42
CA GLU A 819 13.25 26.46 0.42
C GLU A 819 14.05 27.75 0.64
N GLY A 820 14.83 27.86 1.71
CA GLY A 820 15.48 29.10 2.11
C GLY A 820 17.00 28.98 2.15
N ASP A 821 17.70 29.88 1.46
CA ASP A 821 19.16 29.97 1.43
C ASP A 821 19.64 31.20 2.22
N GLY A 822 20.59 30.99 3.14
CA GLY A 822 21.18 32.03 3.99
C GLY A 822 20.24 32.69 5.01
N ILE A 823 19.07 32.09 5.32
CA ILE A 823 18.01 32.72 6.13
C ILE A 823 17.28 31.72 7.04
N ALA A 824 16.73 32.23 8.16
CA ALA A 824 15.72 31.53 8.96
C ALA A 824 14.30 31.92 8.50
N TYR A 825 13.41 30.95 8.29
CA TYR A 825 12.01 31.19 7.92
C TYR A 825 11.01 30.30 8.71
N GLU A 826 9.78 30.81 8.89
CA GLU A 826 8.67 30.16 9.60
C GLU A 826 7.45 30.04 8.65
N THR A 827 7.18 28.82 8.17
CA THR A 827 6.02 28.50 7.31
C THR A 827 4.86 27.99 8.16
N LYS A 828 3.88 28.85 8.47
CA LYS A 828 2.81 28.52 9.44
C LYS A 828 1.67 27.65 8.94
N ASN A 829 1.45 27.59 7.64
CA ASN A 829 0.54 26.63 7.05
C ASN A 829 0.99 26.31 5.63
N LYS A 830 1.29 25.04 5.37
CA LYS A 830 1.67 24.54 4.04
C LYS A 830 0.44 24.32 3.16
N GLY A 831 -0.72 23.95 3.74
CA GLY A 831 -1.97 23.71 3.00
C GLY A 831 -2.86 24.95 2.93
N GLN A 832 -3.17 25.44 1.74
CA GLN A 832 -3.95 26.68 1.57
C GLN A 832 -5.01 26.59 0.45
N LEU A 833 -6.10 27.33 0.65
CA LEU A 833 -7.07 27.63 -0.40
C LEU A 833 -6.51 28.65 -1.39
N PHE A 834 -6.80 28.47 -2.68
CA PHE A 834 -6.48 29.44 -3.72
C PHE A 834 -7.67 29.63 -4.68
N ALA A 835 -7.67 30.77 -5.38
CA ALA A 835 -8.68 31.09 -6.38
C ALA A 835 -8.03 31.67 -7.64
N GLY A 836 -8.61 31.36 -8.79
CA GLY A 836 -8.10 31.77 -10.10
C GLY A 836 -9.19 32.13 -11.11
N LEU A 837 -8.79 32.86 -12.14
CA LEU A 837 -9.64 33.22 -13.28
C LEU A 837 -8.89 32.92 -14.57
N GLY A 838 -9.59 32.40 -15.58
CA GLY A 838 -8.97 32.06 -16.85
C GLY A 838 -9.84 32.21 -18.09
N ALA A 839 -9.19 32.09 -19.24
CA ALA A 839 -9.82 32.10 -20.56
C ALA A 839 -9.20 31.01 -21.44
N GLU A 840 -10.03 30.12 -21.99
CA GLU A 840 -9.59 29.00 -22.84
C GLU A 840 -10.02 29.23 -24.29
N LEU A 841 -9.09 29.07 -25.24
CA LEU A 841 -9.35 28.99 -26.67
C LEU A 841 -9.23 27.53 -27.13
N TYR A 842 -10.35 26.92 -27.56
CA TYR A 842 -10.39 25.54 -28.02
C TYR A 842 -9.97 25.42 -29.49
N LEU A 843 -8.86 24.72 -29.76
CA LEU A 843 -8.17 24.66 -31.05
C LEU A 843 -8.47 23.36 -31.83
N PRO A 844 -8.03 23.25 -33.10
CA PRO A 844 -8.11 21.99 -33.84
C PRO A 844 -7.36 20.85 -33.14
N GLN A 845 -7.68 19.59 -33.50
CA GLN A 845 -7.00 18.39 -32.98
C GLN A 845 -7.01 18.26 -31.44
N LYS A 846 -8.02 18.82 -30.76
CA LYS A 846 -8.19 18.81 -29.30
C LYS A 846 -7.07 19.49 -28.49
N PHE A 847 -6.28 20.36 -29.12
CA PHE A 847 -5.42 21.29 -28.36
C PHE A 847 -6.27 22.44 -27.79
N SER A 848 -5.79 23.11 -26.76
CA SER A 848 -6.34 24.38 -26.29
C SER A 848 -5.25 25.26 -25.68
N VAL A 849 -5.49 26.57 -25.66
CA VAL A 849 -4.60 27.55 -25.02
C VAL A 849 -5.39 28.23 -23.91
N ARG A 850 -4.88 28.13 -22.68
CA ARG A 850 -5.44 28.70 -21.45
C ARG A 850 -4.59 29.88 -20.98
N PHE A 851 -5.21 31.01 -20.70
CA PHE A 851 -4.60 32.14 -19.99
C PHE A 851 -5.14 32.13 -18.56
N GLU A 852 -4.29 32.07 -17.53
CA GLU A 852 -4.71 31.95 -16.12
C GLU A 852 -4.10 33.08 -15.25
N ILE A 853 -4.86 33.52 -14.25
CA ILE A 853 -4.42 34.40 -13.16
C ILE A 853 -4.86 33.77 -11.84
N ASP A 854 -3.91 33.30 -11.05
CA ASP A 854 -4.12 32.52 -9.82
C ASP A 854 -3.53 33.25 -8.60
N SER A 855 -4.23 33.21 -7.46
CA SER A 855 -3.86 33.91 -6.22
C SER A 855 -3.76 32.93 -5.05
N TYR A 856 -2.55 32.79 -4.51
CA TYR A 856 -2.14 31.79 -3.52
C TYR A 856 -1.88 32.48 -2.16
N GLY A 857 -2.95 32.69 -1.39
CA GLY A 857 -2.87 33.44 -0.13
C GLY A 857 -2.55 34.93 -0.33
N SER A 858 -1.81 35.49 0.61
CA SER A 858 -1.29 36.87 0.59
C SER A 858 0.05 37.02 -0.15
N ASP A 859 0.85 35.95 -0.17
CA ASP A 859 2.29 36.03 -0.41
C ASP A 859 2.67 35.63 -1.84
N ALA A 860 1.79 34.98 -2.59
CA ALA A 860 2.08 34.46 -3.93
C ALA A 860 0.90 34.61 -4.90
N SER A 861 1.21 34.86 -6.17
CA SER A 861 0.25 34.80 -7.28
C SER A 861 0.97 34.45 -8.59
N LEU A 862 0.25 33.94 -9.59
CA LEU A 862 0.78 33.48 -10.87
C LEU A 862 -0.07 33.99 -12.03
N PHE A 863 0.55 34.58 -13.04
CA PHE A 863 -0.03 34.76 -14.37
C PHE A 863 0.63 33.78 -15.35
N SER A 864 -0.13 32.89 -15.99
CA SER A 864 0.43 31.85 -16.86
C SER A 864 -0.30 31.68 -18.20
N LEU A 865 0.46 31.23 -19.19
CA LEU A 865 -0.02 30.77 -20.49
C LEU A 865 0.24 29.27 -20.62
N ASN A 866 -0.83 28.49 -20.65
CA ASN A 866 -0.79 27.02 -20.67
C ASN A 866 -1.27 26.50 -22.03
N ILE A 867 -0.56 25.51 -22.57
CA ILE A 867 -0.99 24.72 -23.73
C ILE A 867 -1.44 23.37 -23.19
N ILE A 868 -2.70 23.00 -23.44
CA ILE A 868 -3.26 21.72 -23.02
C ILE A 868 -3.64 20.86 -24.23
N LYS A 869 -3.54 19.55 -24.04
CA LYS A 869 -3.90 18.52 -25.00
C LYS A 869 -4.95 17.59 -24.39
N ARG A 870 -6.16 17.59 -24.95
CA ARG A 870 -7.19 16.60 -24.66
C ARG A 870 -7.00 15.36 -25.53
N PHE A 871 -7.12 14.19 -24.92
CA PHE A 871 -6.94 12.89 -25.58
C PHE A 871 -8.31 12.35 -26.01
N GLY A 872 -9.06 11.74 -25.08
CA GLY A 872 -10.52 11.53 -25.08
C GLY A 872 -11.14 10.70 -26.23
N PHE A 873 -12.07 9.83 -25.86
CA PHE A 873 -12.29 8.57 -26.60
C PHE A 873 -13.44 8.57 -27.64
N LYS A 874 -13.91 9.76 -28.07
CA LYS A 874 -15.11 9.91 -28.90
C LYS A 874 -14.86 9.84 -30.42
N SER A 875 -15.14 8.69 -31.04
CA SER A 875 -15.10 8.50 -32.51
C SER A 875 -16.32 9.10 -33.23
N ARG A 876 -16.10 9.98 -34.22
CA ARG A 876 -17.18 10.54 -35.06
C ARG A 876 -17.43 9.71 -36.32
N ILE A 877 -18.49 8.90 -36.32
CA ILE A 877 -19.05 8.29 -37.53
C ILE A 877 -19.88 9.35 -38.30
N PRO A 878 -19.67 9.56 -39.61
CA PRO A 878 -20.43 10.55 -40.38
C PRO A 878 -21.85 10.05 -40.71
N SER A 879 -22.83 10.96 -40.66
CA SER A 879 -24.24 10.63 -40.91
C SER A 879 -24.56 10.34 -42.39
N LEU A 880 -25.29 9.25 -42.65
CA LEU A 880 -25.87 8.89 -43.95
C LEU A 880 -27.40 9.14 -43.96
N PRO A 881 -28.01 9.41 -45.14
CA PRO A 881 -29.40 9.85 -45.23
C PRO A 881 -30.43 8.71 -45.09
N PRO A 882 -31.67 9.02 -44.65
CA PRO A 882 -32.67 8.01 -44.32
C PRO A 882 -33.31 7.35 -45.56
N LEU A 883 -33.53 6.04 -45.45
CA LEU A 883 -34.33 5.22 -46.39
C LEU A 883 -35.35 4.36 -45.60
N PRO A 884 -36.42 3.85 -46.26
CA PRO A 884 -37.76 4.02 -45.70
C PRO A 884 -38.29 2.88 -44.83
N ILE A 885 -39.25 3.25 -43.96
CA ILE A 885 -40.10 2.36 -43.17
C ILE A 885 -40.95 1.46 -44.10
N VAL A 886 -41.03 0.18 -43.76
CA VAL A 886 -42.02 -0.77 -44.29
C VAL A 886 -42.78 -1.41 -43.11
N ASP A 887 -44.05 -1.72 -43.34
CA ASP A 887 -45.06 -1.95 -42.29
C ASP A 887 -45.01 -3.36 -41.66
N LYS A 888 -45.61 -3.50 -40.47
CA LYS A 888 -45.77 -4.78 -39.76
C LYS A 888 -46.98 -5.58 -40.28
N ASN A 889 -47.03 -6.86 -39.88
CA ASN A 889 -48.13 -7.83 -39.99
C ASN A 889 -48.22 -8.66 -41.30
N VAL A 890 -47.69 -9.90 -41.25
CA VAL A 890 -48.44 -11.10 -41.68
C VAL A 890 -48.23 -12.18 -40.60
N GLN A 891 -49.25 -13.02 -40.40
CA GLN A 891 -49.27 -14.14 -39.44
C GLN A 891 -48.46 -15.33 -39.98
N GLN A 892 -48.12 -16.31 -39.13
CA GLN A 892 -48.76 -17.64 -39.25
C GLN A 892 -48.50 -18.56 -38.05
N GLN A 893 -49.42 -19.52 -37.88
CA GLN A 893 -49.34 -20.67 -36.99
C GLN A 893 -49.40 -21.93 -37.87
N GLU A 894 -48.50 -22.88 -37.61
CA GLU A 894 -48.45 -24.26 -38.14
C GLU A 894 -48.40 -24.47 -39.67
N GLN A 895 -47.30 -25.10 -40.14
CA GLN A 895 -47.27 -26.44 -40.75
C GLN A 895 -46.00 -26.62 -41.61
N PHE A 896 -45.21 -27.69 -41.38
CA PHE A 896 -45.13 -28.84 -42.31
C PHE A 896 -44.17 -29.94 -41.80
N VAL A 897 -44.51 -31.19 -42.10
CA VAL A 897 -43.57 -32.34 -42.14
C VAL A 897 -43.56 -32.86 -43.57
N ALA A 898 -42.38 -32.91 -44.21
CA ALA A 898 -41.94 -33.85 -45.27
C ALA A 898 -40.94 -33.21 -46.27
N MET A 899 -40.10 -34.07 -46.86
CA MET A 899 -39.12 -33.82 -47.95
C MET A 899 -37.94 -32.90 -47.56
N VAL A 900 -36.69 -33.38 -47.40
CA VAL A 900 -35.90 -34.50 -48.00
C VAL A 900 -35.48 -34.25 -49.45
N GLN A 901 -34.16 -34.43 -49.69
CA GLN A 901 -33.45 -34.53 -50.98
C GLN A 901 -33.27 -33.21 -51.78
N ASP A 902 -32.20 -33.05 -52.59
CA ASP A 902 -31.21 -34.05 -53.04
C ASP A 902 -29.83 -33.41 -53.35
N LEU A 903 -28.74 -34.16 -53.20
CA LEU A 903 -27.96 -34.69 -54.33
C LEU A 903 -26.83 -35.64 -53.84
N PRO A 904 -26.49 -36.74 -54.56
CA PRO A 904 -25.66 -37.84 -54.02
C PRO A 904 -24.30 -38.03 -54.73
N VAL A 905 -23.46 -38.95 -54.22
CA VAL A 905 -22.86 -40.07 -55.01
C VAL A 905 -22.59 -41.28 -54.08
N THR A 906 -22.81 -42.48 -54.62
CA THR A 906 -22.65 -43.85 -54.06
C THR A 906 -21.21 -44.29 -53.74
N ALA A 907 -20.86 -45.43 -53.10
CA ALA A 907 -21.43 -46.48 -52.19
C ALA A 907 -20.56 -47.79 -52.39
N ALA A 908 -20.72 -49.00 -51.82
CA ALA A 908 -21.69 -49.67 -50.92
C ALA A 908 -21.05 -50.97 -50.33
N GLY A 909 -21.52 -51.51 -49.19
CA GLY A 909 -21.11 -52.84 -48.69
C GLY A 909 -21.90 -53.34 -47.45
N PRO A 910 -22.35 -54.63 -47.35
CA PRO A 910 -23.23 -55.06 -46.25
C PRO A 910 -22.86 -56.35 -45.46
N LYS A 911 -23.20 -56.33 -44.16
CA LYS A 911 -23.59 -57.45 -43.24
C LYS A 911 -22.62 -58.59 -42.89
N VAL A 912 -22.41 -58.76 -41.58
CA VAL A 912 -22.36 -60.06 -40.86
C VAL A 912 -23.31 -59.96 -39.64
N ILE A 913 -23.57 -61.07 -38.93
CA ILE A 913 -24.51 -61.21 -37.81
C ILE A 913 -23.75 -61.38 -36.48
N GLN A 914 -24.18 -60.72 -35.41
CA GLN A 914 -23.71 -60.95 -34.04
C GLN A 914 -24.69 -61.79 -33.20
N LEU A 915 -24.17 -62.38 -32.12
CA LEU A 915 -24.91 -63.15 -31.11
C LEU A 915 -25.32 -62.20 -29.97
N MET A 916 -26.46 -62.47 -29.34
CA MET A 916 -26.97 -61.67 -28.21
C MET A 916 -26.12 -61.94 -26.95
N PRO A 917 -25.60 -60.89 -26.28
CA PRO A 917 -25.05 -61.00 -24.92
C PRO A 917 -26.13 -61.36 -23.88
N VAL A 918 -25.70 -61.60 -22.64
CA VAL A 918 -26.59 -61.45 -21.49
C VAL A 918 -26.69 -59.96 -21.21
N ILE A 919 -27.91 -59.44 -21.14
CA ILE A 919 -28.17 -58.05 -20.77
C ILE A 919 -28.04 -57.95 -19.24
N LEU A 920 -27.28 -56.96 -18.79
CA LEU A 920 -27.02 -56.64 -17.39
C LEU A 920 -27.77 -55.35 -17.02
N ASP A 921 -27.79 -55.04 -15.74
CA ASP A 921 -28.37 -53.86 -15.08
C ASP A 921 -27.34 -53.54 -13.98
N THR A 922 -26.42 -52.61 -14.28
CA THR A 922 -25.14 -52.50 -13.56
C THR A 922 -25.23 -51.63 -12.30
N ASP A 923 -26.01 -50.55 -12.29
CA ASP A 923 -26.22 -49.69 -11.12
C ASP A 923 -27.49 -50.04 -10.30
N LEU A 924 -28.42 -50.79 -10.92
CA LEU A 924 -29.72 -51.20 -10.39
C LEU A 924 -30.75 -50.06 -10.29
N ASP A 925 -30.74 -49.12 -11.24
CA ASP A 925 -31.75 -48.06 -11.39
C ASP A 925 -33.12 -48.60 -11.87
N GLY A 926 -33.13 -49.69 -12.64
CA GLY A 926 -34.31 -50.37 -13.18
C GLY A 926 -34.45 -50.38 -14.71
N LEU A 927 -33.52 -49.78 -15.45
CA LEU A 927 -33.29 -50.01 -16.87
C LEU A 927 -32.29 -51.17 -17.06
N LEU A 928 -31.73 -51.30 -18.26
CA LEU A 928 -30.83 -52.39 -18.67
C LEU A 928 -29.69 -51.79 -19.48
N ASP A 929 -28.45 -52.26 -19.30
CA ASP A 929 -27.23 -51.69 -19.91
C ASP A 929 -27.25 -51.57 -21.47
N ASP A 930 -28.22 -52.18 -22.18
CA ASP A 930 -28.42 -52.04 -23.63
C ASP A 930 -29.66 -51.21 -24.06
N GLU A 931 -30.48 -50.76 -23.11
CA GLU A 931 -31.57 -49.78 -23.28
C GLU A 931 -31.34 -48.49 -22.44
N ASP A 932 -30.36 -48.49 -21.54
CA ASP A 932 -29.86 -47.38 -20.71
C ASP A 932 -28.74 -46.59 -21.43
N GLN A 933 -28.61 -45.29 -21.11
CA GLN A 933 -27.58 -44.39 -21.63
C GLN A 933 -26.52 -44.01 -20.58
N CYS A 934 -26.73 -44.31 -19.29
CA CYS A 934 -25.79 -44.03 -18.20
C CYS A 934 -25.65 -45.21 -17.20
N PRO A 935 -25.08 -46.38 -17.58
CA PRO A 935 -25.13 -47.65 -16.81
C PRO A 935 -24.30 -47.74 -15.53
N TYR A 936 -23.96 -46.59 -14.93
CA TYR A 936 -23.11 -46.43 -13.76
C TYR A 936 -23.63 -45.32 -12.83
N THR A 937 -24.94 -45.05 -12.85
CA THR A 937 -25.56 -43.92 -12.16
C THR A 937 -25.53 -44.10 -10.63
N PRO A 938 -24.99 -43.13 -9.86
CA PRO A 938 -24.82 -43.27 -8.41
C PRO A 938 -26.10 -43.59 -7.63
N LYS A 939 -26.03 -44.63 -6.79
CA LYS A 939 -27.18 -45.30 -6.19
C LYS A 939 -27.92 -44.46 -5.14
N GLY A 940 -28.86 -43.64 -5.60
CA GLY A 940 -29.73 -42.83 -4.74
C GLY A 940 -30.31 -41.59 -5.42
N VAL A 941 -29.77 -41.20 -6.58
CA VAL A 941 -30.26 -40.08 -7.38
C VAL A 941 -31.59 -40.40 -8.08
N THR A 942 -32.36 -39.38 -8.42
CA THR A 942 -33.47 -39.48 -9.38
C THR A 942 -32.93 -39.64 -10.80
N ILE A 943 -33.70 -40.30 -11.69
CA ILE A 943 -33.31 -40.66 -13.07
C ILE A 943 -34.36 -40.22 -14.10
N ASN A 944 -33.99 -40.08 -15.38
CA ASN A 944 -34.94 -39.88 -16.49
C ASN A 944 -35.37 -41.22 -17.15
N GLU A 945 -36.16 -41.13 -18.22
CA GLU A 945 -36.57 -42.28 -19.05
C GLU A 945 -35.41 -42.91 -19.88
N LEU A 946 -34.16 -42.53 -19.63
CA LEU A 946 -32.92 -42.97 -20.30
C LEU A 946 -31.82 -43.39 -19.28
N GLY A 947 -32.15 -43.52 -18.00
CA GLY A 947 -31.30 -43.98 -16.88
C GLY A 947 -30.34 -42.95 -16.31
N CYS A 948 -29.96 -41.95 -17.10
CA CYS A 948 -29.13 -40.84 -16.63
C CYS A 948 -29.78 -40.05 -15.48
N ALA A 949 -28.95 -39.72 -14.49
CA ALA A 949 -29.30 -38.92 -13.33
C ALA A 949 -30.05 -37.62 -13.72
N THR A 950 -31.25 -37.43 -13.15
CA THR A 950 -32.00 -36.18 -13.18
C THR A 950 -31.93 -35.47 -11.84
N TYR A 951 -31.51 -34.23 -11.89
CA TYR A 951 -31.55 -33.31 -10.76
C TYR A 951 -32.95 -32.66 -10.68
N ASP A 952 -33.77 -33.04 -9.70
CA ASP A 952 -35.17 -32.58 -9.52
C ASP A 952 -35.31 -31.53 -8.39
N GLY A 953 -34.42 -30.52 -8.33
CA GLY A 953 -34.41 -29.57 -7.21
C GLY A 953 -33.50 -28.33 -7.29
N ASN A 954 -33.74 -27.42 -8.25
CA ASN A 954 -33.21 -26.03 -8.28
C ASN A 954 -31.67 -25.78 -8.17
N ILE A 955 -30.98 -25.84 -9.31
CA ILE A 955 -29.68 -25.15 -9.53
C ILE A 955 -29.85 -23.60 -9.55
N GLY A 956 -31.09 -23.11 -9.54
CA GLY A 956 -31.42 -21.68 -9.68
C GLY A 956 -31.01 -20.79 -8.51
N ASP A 957 -30.72 -21.35 -7.33
CA ASP A 957 -30.29 -20.56 -6.17
C ASP A 957 -28.75 -20.37 -6.15
N LEU A 958 -27.98 -21.38 -6.57
CA LEU A 958 -26.51 -21.30 -6.74
C LEU A 958 -26.12 -20.36 -7.89
N ILE A 959 -26.79 -20.45 -9.04
CA ILE A 959 -26.50 -19.61 -10.22
C ILE A 959 -27.32 -18.30 -10.21
N ALA A 960 -27.75 -17.81 -9.05
CA ALA A 960 -28.44 -16.52 -8.94
C ALA A 960 -27.52 -15.31 -9.21
N ASN A 961 -26.19 -15.49 -9.09
CA ASN A 961 -25.24 -14.38 -8.94
C ASN A 961 -23.95 -14.44 -9.79
N VAL A 962 -23.92 -15.17 -10.93
CA VAL A 962 -22.81 -15.01 -11.91
C VAL A 962 -22.83 -13.58 -12.47
N ARG A 963 -21.97 -12.74 -11.89
CA ARG A 963 -21.87 -11.31 -12.10
C ARG A 963 -20.61 -10.99 -12.89
N PHE A 964 -20.60 -9.78 -13.43
CA PHE A 964 -19.50 -9.25 -14.22
C PHE A 964 -19.29 -7.81 -13.80
N GLU A 965 -18.04 -7.39 -13.84
CA GLU A 965 -17.69 -6.00 -13.57
C GLU A 965 -18.46 -5.01 -14.44
N VAL A 966 -18.67 -3.79 -13.92
CA VAL A 966 -19.64 -2.85 -14.48
C VAL A 966 -19.26 -2.46 -15.92
N GLY A 967 -20.08 -2.89 -16.88
CA GLY A 967 -19.81 -2.75 -18.33
C GLY A 967 -18.81 -3.75 -18.93
N SER A 968 -18.16 -4.56 -18.10
CA SER A 968 -17.10 -5.51 -18.47
C SER A 968 -17.63 -6.88 -18.92
N ILE A 969 -16.71 -7.76 -19.28
CA ILE A 969 -16.91 -9.21 -19.49
C ILE A 969 -16.03 -10.06 -18.53
N ALA A 970 -15.25 -9.41 -17.66
CA ALA A 970 -14.57 -10.05 -16.54
C ALA A 970 -15.59 -10.50 -15.49
N LEU A 971 -15.36 -11.67 -14.91
CA LEU A 971 -16.12 -12.25 -13.80
C LEU A 971 -15.61 -11.65 -12.48
N THR A 972 -16.49 -11.49 -11.49
CA THR A 972 -16.09 -11.10 -10.13
C THR A 972 -15.56 -12.33 -9.37
N GLU A 973 -14.76 -12.17 -8.31
CA GLU A 973 -14.24 -13.33 -7.55
C GLU A 973 -15.35 -14.23 -6.97
N PRO A 974 -16.44 -13.72 -6.34
CA PRO A 974 -17.60 -14.54 -5.97
C PRO A 974 -18.28 -15.24 -7.16
N SER A 975 -18.09 -14.74 -8.38
CA SER A 975 -18.59 -15.39 -9.61
C SER A 975 -17.63 -16.44 -10.15
N LYS A 976 -16.35 -16.45 -9.78
CA LYS A 976 -15.41 -17.55 -10.08
C LYS A 976 -15.66 -18.73 -9.14
N ILE A 977 -15.81 -18.46 -7.84
CA ILE A 977 -16.15 -19.46 -6.81
C ILE A 977 -17.43 -20.21 -7.19
N ALA A 978 -18.52 -19.49 -7.47
CA ALA A 978 -19.79 -20.09 -7.91
C ALA A 978 -19.76 -20.73 -9.33
N LEU A 979 -18.63 -20.66 -10.05
CA LEU A 979 -18.39 -21.44 -11.27
C LEU A 979 -17.54 -22.69 -11.04
N ASN A 980 -16.81 -22.80 -9.93
CA ASN A 980 -16.06 -24.01 -9.57
C ASN A 980 -17.02 -25.18 -9.30
N GLU A 981 -18.12 -24.96 -8.57
CA GLU A 981 -19.18 -25.98 -8.40
C GLU A 981 -19.73 -26.53 -9.74
N ILE A 982 -19.67 -25.72 -10.81
CA ILE A 982 -20.05 -26.13 -12.17
C ILE A 982 -18.92 -26.91 -12.86
N VAL A 983 -17.65 -26.59 -12.58
CA VAL A 983 -16.50 -27.42 -12.98
C VAL A 983 -16.63 -28.80 -12.34
N ASP A 984 -16.78 -28.90 -11.02
CA ASP A 984 -16.78 -30.17 -10.27
C ASP A 984 -17.88 -31.11 -10.75
N MET A 985 -19.08 -30.56 -10.96
CA MET A 985 -20.23 -31.24 -11.55
C MET A 985 -19.95 -31.71 -12.99
N LEU A 986 -19.28 -30.91 -13.83
CA LEU A 986 -18.93 -31.30 -15.20
C LEU A 986 -17.76 -32.28 -15.27
N SER A 987 -16.80 -32.22 -14.36
CA SER A 987 -15.72 -33.21 -14.21
C SER A 987 -16.30 -34.56 -13.80
N THR A 988 -17.20 -34.58 -12.80
CA THR A 988 -17.93 -35.77 -12.34
C THR A 988 -18.81 -36.37 -13.46
N TYR A 989 -19.61 -35.56 -14.14
CA TYR A 989 -20.59 -36.03 -15.13
C TYR A 989 -20.13 -35.78 -16.57
N GLN A 990 -19.10 -36.48 -17.01
CA GLN A 990 -18.48 -36.31 -18.34
C GLN A 990 -19.43 -36.45 -19.55
N GLY A 991 -20.58 -37.13 -19.38
CA GLY A 991 -21.65 -37.26 -20.39
C GLY A 991 -22.59 -36.05 -20.52
N VAL A 992 -22.39 -34.99 -19.74
CA VAL A 992 -23.23 -33.78 -19.73
C VAL A 992 -22.59 -32.66 -20.57
N GLU A 993 -23.38 -32.02 -21.42
CA GLU A 993 -23.06 -30.74 -22.09
C GLU A 993 -23.87 -29.60 -21.44
N ILE A 994 -23.39 -28.34 -21.53
CA ILE A 994 -24.14 -27.15 -21.08
C ILE A 994 -24.18 -26.03 -22.12
N GLU A 995 -25.36 -25.41 -22.28
CA GLU A 995 -25.48 -24.09 -22.89
C GLU A 995 -25.39 -23.00 -21.80
N VAL A 996 -24.52 -22.00 -22.00
CA VAL A 996 -24.40 -20.82 -21.12
C VAL A 996 -25.19 -19.67 -21.72
N HIS A 997 -26.35 -19.33 -21.13
CA HIS A 997 -27.30 -18.33 -21.62
C HIS A 997 -27.09 -16.99 -20.90
N ALA A 998 -26.55 -15.98 -21.59
CA ALA A 998 -26.35 -14.66 -20.99
C ALA A 998 -27.43 -13.66 -21.42
N HIS A 999 -27.90 -12.83 -20.47
CA HIS A 999 -29.01 -11.89 -20.65
C HIS A 999 -28.66 -10.46 -20.26
N SER A 1000 -29.46 -9.51 -20.76
CA SER A 1000 -29.41 -8.11 -20.32
C SER A 1000 -30.80 -7.55 -20.09
N ASP A 1001 -30.86 -6.42 -19.41
CA ASP A 1001 -32.01 -5.52 -19.50
C ASP A 1001 -32.01 -4.77 -20.86
N ASN A 1002 -32.98 -3.87 -21.06
CA ASN A 1002 -33.14 -3.10 -22.29
C ASN A 1002 -32.40 -1.75 -22.30
N SER A 1003 -31.42 -1.52 -21.41
CA SER A 1003 -30.67 -0.26 -21.30
C SER A 1003 -29.61 -0.16 -22.39
N GLY A 1004 -30.03 0.09 -23.63
CA GLY A 1004 -29.12 0.25 -24.75
C GLY A 1004 -29.81 0.08 -26.09
N SER A 1005 -29.14 -0.64 -27.00
CA SER A 1005 -29.76 -1.14 -28.22
C SER A 1005 -29.69 -2.65 -28.25
N ALA A 1006 -30.75 -3.32 -28.68
CA ALA A 1006 -30.81 -4.78 -28.78
C ALA A 1006 -29.57 -5.40 -29.45
N SER A 1007 -29.03 -4.79 -30.50
CA SER A 1007 -27.82 -5.30 -31.20
C SER A 1007 -26.50 -5.08 -30.43
N HIS A 1008 -26.43 -4.13 -29.50
CA HIS A 1008 -25.30 -4.02 -28.56
C HIS A 1008 -25.48 -5.03 -27.43
N ASN A 1009 -26.67 -5.03 -26.82
CA ASN A 1009 -27.05 -5.91 -25.71
C ASN A 1009 -26.84 -7.40 -26.05
N LYS A 1010 -27.29 -7.84 -27.24
CA LYS A 1010 -27.05 -9.19 -27.79
C LYS A 1010 -25.56 -9.55 -27.90
N LYS A 1011 -24.70 -8.59 -28.25
CA LYS A 1011 -23.24 -8.79 -28.37
C LYS A 1011 -22.53 -8.79 -27.02
N LEU A 1012 -22.94 -7.93 -26.10
CA LEU A 1012 -22.38 -7.89 -24.74
C LEU A 1012 -22.71 -9.18 -23.99
N SER A 1013 -23.96 -9.66 -24.07
CA SER A 1013 -24.33 -10.98 -23.53
C SER A 1013 -23.53 -12.10 -24.18
N GLN A 1014 -23.35 -12.09 -25.51
CA GLN A 1014 -22.60 -13.14 -26.20
C GLN A 1014 -21.16 -13.24 -25.66
N LYS A 1015 -20.46 -12.10 -25.51
CA LYS A 1015 -19.12 -12.06 -24.92
C LYS A 1015 -19.05 -12.45 -23.44
N ARG A 1016 -20.14 -12.28 -22.69
CA ARG A 1016 -20.24 -12.71 -21.28
C ARG A 1016 -20.38 -14.22 -21.17
N ALA A 1017 -21.25 -14.83 -21.97
CA ALA A 1017 -21.32 -16.30 -22.10
C ALA A 1017 -19.99 -16.90 -22.58
N GLU A 1018 -19.34 -16.28 -23.56
CA GLU A 1018 -18.00 -16.68 -24.05
C GLU A 1018 -16.89 -16.53 -23.00
N SER A 1019 -17.08 -15.72 -21.96
CA SER A 1019 -16.09 -15.53 -20.90
C SER A 1019 -16.30 -16.48 -19.72
N VAL A 1020 -17.55 -16.86 -19.42
CA VAL A 1020 -17.87 -18.02 -18.56
C VAL A 1020 -17.35 -19.31 -19.18
N VAL A 1021 -17.60 -19.54 -20.48
CA VAL A 1021 -17.07 -20.73 -21.19
C VAL A 1021 -15.54 -20.72 -21.24
N ARG A 1022 -14.88 -19.56 -21.28
CA ARG A 1022 -13.42 -19.47 -21.15
C ARG A 1022 -12.96 -19.90 -19.75
N TYR A 1023 -13.61 -19.44 -18.69
CA TYR A 1023 -13.28 -19.83 -17.32
C TYR A 1023 -13.36 -21.35 -17.13
N LEU A 1024 -14.50 -21.96 -17.50
CA LEU A 1024 -14.68 -23.42 -17.40
C LEU A 1024 -13.66 -24.21 -18.24
N ARG A 1025 -13.26 -23.68 -19.41
CA ARG A 1025 -12.20 -24.29 -20.24
C ARG A 1025 -10.80 -24.18 -19.63
N ASN A 1026 -10.51 -23.14 -18.85
CA ASN A 1026 -9.23 -23.00 -18.17
C ASN A 1026 -9.11 -24.02 -17.01
N LYS A 1027 -10.20 -24.24 -16.26
CA LYS A 1027 -10.35 -25.40 -15.36
C LYS A 1027 -10.64 -26.71 -16.14
N LYS A 1028 -9.84 -26.96 -17.18
CA LYS A 1028 -9.68 -28.17 -18.01
C LYS A 1028 -10.97 -28.77 -18.67
N ILE A 1029 -12.18 -28.22 -18.49
CA ILE A 1029 -13.42 -28.75 -19.12
C ILE A 1029 -13.37 -28.63 -20.66
N THR A 1030 -13.69 -29.73 -21.35
CA THR A 1030 -13.51 -29.83 -22.81
C THR A 1030 -14.45 -28.93 -23.62
N ALA A 1031 -13.90 -28.31 -24.68
CA ALA A 1031 -14.58 -27.25 -25.44
C ALA A 1031 -15.82 -27.71 -26.24
N ASP A 1032 -15.94 -29.00 -26.50
CA ASP A 1032 -17.08 -29.63 -27.17
C ASP A 1032 -18.31 -29.78 -26.27
N ARG A 1033 -18.15 -29.64 -24.95
CA ARG A 1033 -19.25 -29.73 -23.95
C ARG A 1033 -19.89 -28.39 -23.60
N LEU A 1034 -19.41 -27.27 -24.17
CA LEU A 1034 -19.70 -25.91 -23.68
C LEU A 1034 -20.18 -24.97 -24.82
N GLU A 1035 -21.46 -24.58 -24.82
CA GLU A 1035 -22.06 -23.71 -25.86
C GLU A 1035 -22.44 -22.30 -25.34
N PRO A 1036 -21.70 -21.22 -25.66
CA PRO A 1036 -22.00 -19.87 -25.18
C PRO A 1036 -23.05 -19.14 -26.05
N ILE A 1037 -24.19 -18.77 -25.46
CA ILE A 1037 -25.33 -18.15 -26.17
C ILE A 1037 -25.75 -16.81 -25.51
N GLY A 1038 -25.53 -15.70 -26.21
CA GLY A 1038 -26.04 -14.38 -25.83
C GLY A 1038 -27.48 -14.15 -26.27
N TYR A 1039 -28.36 -13.74 -25.35
CA TYR A 1039 -29.75 -13.33 -25.64
C TYR A 1039 -29.98 -11.82 -25.57
N GLY A 1040 -29.16 -11.08 -24.83
CA GLY A 1040 -29.40 -9.66 -24.55
C GLY A 1040 -30.79 -9.45 -23.95
N GLU A 1041 -31.50 -8.44 -24.45
CA GLU A 1041 -32.85 -8.06 -23.99
C GLU A 1041 -33.99 -8.95 -24.55
N GLU A 1042 -33.69 -10.01 -25.33
CA GLU A 1042 -34.70 -10.82 -26.04
C GLU A 1042 -35.51 -11.76 -25.14
N LYS A 1043 -34.99 -12.10 -23.96
CA LYS A 1043 -35.63 -12.96 -22.93
C LYS A 1043 -35.61 -12.29 -21.54
N PRO A 1044 -36.45 -11.26 -21.29
CA PRO A 1044 -36.61 -10.66 -19.98
C PRO A 1044 -37.57 -11.51 -19.11
N ILE A 1045 -37.27 -11.60 -17.81
CA ILE A 1045 -38.09 -12.29 -16.80
C ILE A 1045 -38.83 -11.31 -15.86
N ALA A 1046 -38.42 -10.04 -15.82
CA ALA A 1046 -39.03 -8.98 -15.03
C ALA A 1046 -39.24 -7.69 -15.84
N ASP A 1047 -40.00 -6.73 -15.29
CA ASP A 1047 -40.33 -5.48 -16.00
C ASP A 1047 -39.13 -4.52 -16.09
N ASN A 1048 -38.61 -4.34 -17.31
CA ASN A 1048 -37.55 -3.40 -17.61
C ASN A 1048 -37.87 -1.92 -17.27
N ALA A 1049 -39.12 -1.56 -16.94
CA ALA A 1049 -39.45 -0.23 -16.45
C ALA A 1049 -38.84 0.07 -15.06
N THR A 1050 -38.77 -0.92 -14.15
CA THR A 1050 -38.28 -0.72 -12.78
C THR A 1050 -36.79 -1.03 -12.66
N ILE A 1051 -36.11 -0.45 -11.65
CA ILE A 1051 -34.68 -0.71 -11.40
C ILE A 1051 -34.46 -2.17 -11.01
N GLU A 1052 -35.29 -2.70 -10.09
CA GLU A 1052 -35.30 -4.12 -9.72
C GLU A 1052 -35.52 -5.05 -10.90
N GLY A 1053 -36.45 -4.71 -11.80
CA GLY A 1053 -36.77 -5.55 -12.95
C GLY A 1053 -35.66 -5.56 -13.99
N ARG A 1054 -34.95 -4.43 -14.18
CA ARG A 1054 -33.72 -4.40 -14.96
C ARG A 1054 -32.60 -5.21 -14.31
N ALA A 1055 -32.42 -5.11 -12.99
CA ALA A 1055 -31.45 -5.94 -12.27
C ALA A 1055 -31.73 -7.44 -12.48
N LYS A 1056 -32.98 -7.89 -12.27
CA LYS A 1056 -33.43 -9.28 -12.49
C LYS A 1056 -33.32 -9.75 -13.96
N ASN A 1057 -33.21 -8.84 -14.93
CA ASN A 1057 -33.00 -9.20 -16.34
C ASN A 1057 -31.52 -9.37 -16.73
N ARG A 1058 -30.57 -8.75 -16.00
CA ARG A 1058 -29.12 -8.92 -16.21
C ARG A 1058 -28.63 -10.14 -15.43
N ARG A 1059 -28.55 -11.31 -16.08
CA ARG A 1059 -28.22 -12.60 -15.45
C ARG A 1059 -27.54 -13.56 -16.43
N VAL A 1060 -27.03 -14.67 -15.91
CA VAL A 1060 -26.66 -15.87 -16.68
C VAL A 1060 -27.60 -17.01 -16.26
N GLU A 1061 -27.97 -17.87 -17.19
CA GLU A 1061 -28.69 -19.13 -16.97
C GLU A 1061 -27.86 -20.27 -17.59
N PHE A 1062 -27.93 -21.49 -17.05
CA PHE A 1062 -27.22 -22.65 -17.58
C PHE A 1062 -28.23 -23.74 -17.91
N ILE A 1063 -28.14 -24.29 -19.13
CA ILE A 1063 -29.06 -25.32 -19.61
C ILE A 1063 -28.28 -26.61 -19.85
N LEU A 1064 -28.52 -27.59 -18.99
CA LEU A 1064 -27.98 -28.95 -19.09
C LEU A 1064 -28.57 -29.68 -20.31
N LYS A 1065 -27.71 -30.38 -21.05
CA LYS A 1065 -28.04 -31.30 -22.14
C LYS A 1065 -27.41 -32.66 -21.84
N ALA A 1066 -28.14 -33.73 -22.17
CA ALA A 1066 -27.52 -35.04 -22.40
C ALA A 1066 -26.89 -35.08 -23.79
N ARG A 1067 -25.75 -35.77 -23.91
CA ARG A 1067 -24.90 -35.86 -25.10
C ARG A 1067 -25.38 -36.91 -26.13
#